data_AF-A0A924NZH2-F1
#
_entry.id   AF-A0A924NZH2-F1
#
_cell.length_a   1.000
_cell.length_b   1.000
_cell.length_c   1.000
_cell.angle_alpha   90.00
_cell.angle_beta   90.00
_cell.angle_gamma   90.00
#
_symmetry.space_group_name_H-M   'P 1'
#
loop_
_entity.id
_entity.type
_entity.pdbx_description
1 polymer ?
#
loop_
_entity_poly.entity_id
_entity_poly.type
_entity_poly.pdbx_seq_one_letter_code
_entity_poly.pdbx_strand_id
1 'polypeptide(L)'
;LNYIEELVRDFRTAWKTRKLNPALGPVLVNYFYKLWKANLDSASILPFIKEMPYEVGMLLTDIFDKNVGYADSKKMLFLDYCNQHPDKILSIIRPYVNEPFADSLVVVACKNDPEQLYDYAYSTKSPEGKLIQRNTDPLVKAIVQLSKMENALLYYPFLDNILKNKISTDSIKRFIGAGGVKMDSVGYFKLLVKTEKDYYYRLGVLKDTPIAMFGVNGLRKMLQRKAIVHFITPINNLHEQNNLNIRMKAIEPLTAEELYYVLVMGENDIYTSSYKHSFARLLQRMGTRPRGDSLLLNVNMDYFKKFIKMAANFNQLDTFLRTMPPANATTLMKAFVANLDQASNLEDAVDVADSYSSIKDTILLQNILRNVVNNEQKSINQNNSRGRTIYSLLKTIFLSSNDNSIDLTSQIGIPSIYSVDYKYLADDSGRVIQQVFFYGDQDGKAQFPQFVNSFSPKEWKIKYQKEWVEIKSLTAKRVWIYANLPLNNDKNLDDTAQIHLSRYLAKNDFHPSVVVHRGHSYWLPRTIDRMAGDAKIIVLGSCGGYQNLSQIINNCPDAHIISTKEIGKGDINRPILNYLNQTIAAGKTLVWKDMWASLTKLFYTDVNKSMRESWDDYVPPYKNLGAIFIKAYNKKMEGDL
;
A
#
# COMPACT_ATOMS: atom_id res chain seq x y z
N LEU A 1 -28.09 4.95 51.20
CA LEU A 1 -28.13 3.61 50.57
C LEU A 1 -28.10 3.71 49.05
N ASN A 2 -28.97 4.50 48.43
CA ASN A 2 -29.02 4.66 46.96
C ASN A 2 -27.68 5.08 46.31
N TYR A 3 -26.97 6.10 46.83
CA TYR A 3 -25.66 6.50 46.28
C TYR A 3 -24.60 5.39 46.28
N ILE A 4 -24.63 4.49 47.27
CA ILE A 4 -23.69 3.37 47.39
C ILE A 4 -24.06 2.27 46.39
N GLU A 5 -25.37 2.03 46.19
CA GLU A 5 -25.86 1.12 45.15
C GLU A 5 -25.42 1.60 43.76
N GLU A 6 -25.60 2.88 43.46
CA GLU A 6 -25.21 3.49 42.18
C GLU A 6 -23.71 3.38 41.94
N LEU A 7 -22.88 3.70 42.95
CA LEU A 7 -21.43 3.52 42.89
C LEU A 7 -21.03 2.10 42.49
N VAL A 8 -21.60 1.08 43.16
CA VAL A 8 -21.27 -0.32 42.93
C VAL A 8 -21.74 -0.78 41.55
N ARG A 9 -22.94 -0.35 41.14
CA ARG A 9 -23.52 -0.65 39.82
C ARG A 9 -22.69 -0.06 38.69
N ASP A 10 -22.29 1.21 38.83
CA ASP A 10 -21.57 1.94 37.79
C ASP A 10 -20.13 1.47 37.68
N PHE A 11 -19.46 1.19 38.81
CA PHE A 11 -18.14 0.54 38.83
C PHE A 11 -18.16 -0.82 38.12
N ARG A 12 -19.12 -1.69 38.46
CA ARG A 12 -19.27 -3.01 37.84
C ARG A 12 -19.49 -2.90 36.33
N THR A 13 -20.31 -1.96 35.90
CA THR A 13 -20.61 -1.75 34.48
C THR A 13 -19.39 -1.25 33.73
N ALA A 14 -18.71 -0.23 34.26
CA ALA A 14 -17.52 0.36 33.66
C ALA A 14 -16.40 -0.68 33.50
N TRP A 15 -16.17 -1.50 34.53
CA TRP A 15 -15.19 -2.58 34.49
C TRP A 15 -15.52 -3.62 33.41
N LYS A 16 -16.77 -4.11 33.36
CA LYS A 16 -17.19 -5.08 32.34
C LYS A 16 -17.04 -4.55 30.92
N THR A 17 -17.28 -3.25 30.71
CA THR A 17 -17.12 -2.60 29.41
C THR A 17 -15.70 -2.09 29.12
N ARG A 18 -14.73 -2.39 29.99
CA ARG A 18 -13.33 -1.91 29.90
C ARG A 18 -13.18 -0.38 29.82
N LYS A 19 -14.12 0.35 30.41
CA LYS A 19 -14.10 1.83 30.50
C LYS A 19 -13.35 2.35 31.74
N LEU A 20 -13.06 1.47 32.69
CA LEU A 20 -12.31 1.78 33.91
C LEU A 20 -11.33 0.64 34.21
N ASN A 21 -10.08 1.00 34.53
CA ASN A 21 -9.12 0.04 35.08
C ASN A 21 -9.55 -0.35 36.51
N PRO A 22 -9.78 -1.63 36.82
CA PRO A 22 -10.19 -2.06 38.17
C PRO A 22 -9.21 -1.66 39.27
N ALA A 23 -7.93 -1.41 38.94
CA ALA A 23 -6.95 -0.87 39.88
C ALA A 23 -7.31 0.52 40.44
N LEU A 24 -8.19 1.27 39.76
CA LEU A 24 -8.72 2.55 40.25
C LEU A 24 -9.82 2.40 41.30
N GLY A 25 -10.24 1.17 41.64
CA GLY A 25 -11.29 0.90 42.63
C GLY A 25 -11.08 1.59 43.99
N PRO A 26 -9.88 1.49 44.62
CA PRO A 26 -9.62 2.20 45.88
C PRO A 26 -9.73 3.73 45.75
N VAL A 27 -9.25 4.28 44.62
CA VAL A 27 -9.31 5.72 44.33
C VAL A 27 -10.76 6.18 44.14
N LEU A 28 -11.55 5.39 43.42
CA LEU A 28 -12.98 5.62 43.20
C LEU A 28 -13.75 5.68 44.53
N VAL A 29 -13.54 4.71 45.44
CA VAL A 29 -14.22 4.68 46.74
C VAL A 29 -13.79 5.86 47.62
N ASN A 30 -12.51 6.21 47.62
CA ASN A 30 -12.00 7.35 48.38
C ASN A 30 -12.63 8.68 47.92
N TYR A 31 -12.65 8.92 46.60
CA TYR A 31 -13.27 10.12 46.06
C TYR A 31 -14.79 10.12 46.21
N PHE A 32 -15.46 8.98 46.08
CA PHE A 32 -16.89 8.87 46.39
C PHE A 32 -17.20 9.35 47.80
N TYR A 33 -16.41 8.94 48.80
CA TYR A 33 -16.60 9.38 50.18
C TYR A 33 -16.44 10.91 50.33
N LYS A 34 -15.42 11.50 49.68
CA LYS A 34 -15.20 12.95 49.68
C LYS A 34 -16.39 13.71 49.06
N LEU A 35 -16.87 13.25 47.90
CA LEU A 35 -18.01 13.84 47.20
C LEU A 35 -19.30 13.69 48.00
N TRP A 36 -19.52 12.52 48.60
CA TRP A 36 -20.67 12.24 49.44
C TRP A 36 -20.71 13.16 50.66
N LYS A 37 -19.58 13.37 51.33
CA LYS A 37 -19.47 14.31 52.45
C LYS A 37 -19.75 15.75 52.01
N ALA A 38 -19.12 16.20 50.93
CA ALA A 38 -19.39 17.54 50.38
C ALA A 38 -20.86 17.73 50.03
N ASN A 39 -21.50 16.70 49.46
CA ASN A 39 -22.91 16.72 49.14
C ASN A 39 -23.82 16.80 50.39
N LEU A 40 -23.48 16.08 51.47
CA LEU A 40 -24.20 16.19 52.75
C LEU A 40 -24.09 17.60 53.35
N ASP A 41 -22.91 18.22 53.23
CA ASP A 41 -22.64 19.57 53.72
C ASP A 41 -23.20 20.66 52.79
N SER A 42 -23.96 20.29 51.74
CA SER A 42 -24.43 21.19 50.67
C SER A 42 -23.31 21.99 49.99
N ALA A 43 -22.07 21.52 50.09
CA ALA A 43 -20.90 22.08 49.46
C ALA A 43 -20.78 21.60 48.01
N SER A 44 -20.07 22.39 47.19
CA SER A 44 -19.79 22.03 45.80
C SER A 44 -18.84 20.84 45.73
N ILE A 45 -19.17 19.87 44.86
CA ILE A 45 -18.31 18.74 44.56
C ILE A 45 -17.13 19.07 43.61
N LEU A 46 -17.20 20.22 42.92
CA LEU A 46 -16.24 20.60 41.87
C LEU A 46 -14.76 20.55 42.31
N PRO A 47 -14.37 21.02 43.52
CA PRO A 47 -12.97 20.97 43.95
C PRO A 47 -12.39 19.55 43.95
N PHE A 48 -13.21 18.55 44.30
CA PHE A 48 -12.77 17.16 44.34
C PHE A 48 -12.71 16.54 42.94
N ILE A 49 -13.64 16.94 42.04
CA ILE A 49 -13.60 16.54 40.63
C ILE A 49 -12.31 17.04 39.98
N LYS A 50 -11.82 18.24 40.35
CA LYS A 50 -10.57 18.80 39.83
C LYS A 50 -9.31 18.00 40.16
N GLU A 51 -9.32 17.26 41.26
CA GLU A 51 -8.15 16.53 41.77
C GLU A 51 -8.13 15.05 41.35
N MET A 52 -9.24 14.52 40.83
CA MET A 52 -9.37 13.10 40.56
C MET A 52 -9.07 12.74 39.10
N PRO A 53 -8.68 11.47 38.83
CA PRO A 53 -8.54 10.98 37.46
C PRO A 53 -9.85 11.11 36.67
N TYR A 54 -9.73 11.41 35.38
CA TYR A 54 -10.87 11.62 34.48
C TYR A 54 -11.88 10.47 34.51
N GLU A 55 -11.40 9.22 34.47
CA GLU A 55 -12.25 8.02 34.45
C GLU A 55 -13.03 7.84 35.76
N VAL A 56 -12.46 8.31 36.88
CA VAL A 56 -13.10 8.30 38.20
C VAL A 56 -14.17 9.40 38.26
N GLY A 57 -13.84 10.61 37.81
CA GLY A 57 -14.78 11.73 37.77
C GLY A 57 -15.99 11.46 36.89
N MET A 58 -15.79 10.83 35.73
CA MET A 58 -16.87 10.45 34.81
C MET A 58 -17.90 9.51 35.45
N LEU A 59 -17.49 8.61 36.33
CA LEU A 59 -18.41 7.70 37.02
C LEU A 59 -19.08 8.37 38.21
N LEU A 60 -18.33 9.15 38.99
CA LEU A 60 -18.85 9.67 40.25
C LEU A 60 -19.74 10.91 40.08
N THR A 61 -19.51 11.72 39.05
CA THR A 61 -20.26 12.99 38.89
C THR A 61 -21.75 12.75 38.71
N ASP A 62 -22.14 11.74 37.92
CA ASP A 62 -23.55 11.44 37.61
C ASP A 62 -24.33 10.87 38.81
N ILE A 63 -23.62 10.32 39.81
CA ILE A 63 -24.21 9.88 41.09
C ILE A 63 -24.71 11.08 41.91
N PHE A 64 -24.14 12.28 41.71
CA PHE A 64 -24.47 13.49 42.46
C PHE A 64 -25.13 14.56 41.56
N ASP A 65 -26.05 14.15 40.70
CA ASP A 65 -26.75 14.98 39.71
C ASP A 65 -27.48 16.22 40.27
N LYS A 66 -27.84 16.20 41.56
CA LYS A 66 -28.49 17.30 42.28
C LYS A 66 -27.53 18.23 43.03
N ASN A 67 -26.23 17.95 43.06
CA ASN A 67 -25.28 18.77 43.80
C ASN A 67 -25.09 20.15 43.13
N VAL A 68 -24.87 21.20 43.93
CA VAL A 68 -24.63 22.57 43.44
C VAL A 68 -23.43 22.68 42.49
N GLY A 69 -22.44 21.79 42.60
CA GLY A 69 -21.27 21.72 41.73
C GLY A 69 -21.40 20.78 40.53
N TYR A 70 -22.54 20.11 40.34
CA TYR A 70 -22.72 19.08 39.31
C TYR A 70 -22.51 19.64 37.89
N ALA A 71 -23.20 20.72 37.55
CA ALA A 71 -23.15 21.31 36.21
C ALA A 71 -21.71 21.73 35.82
N ASP A 72 -21.00 22.41 36.72
CA ASP A 72 -19.62 22.83 36.47
C ASP A 72 -18.64 21.64 36.41
N SER A 73 -18.91 20.58 37.18
CA SER A 73 -18.13 19.34 37.13
C SER A 73 -18.27 18.62 35.78
N LYS A 74 -19.48 18.57 35.21
CA LYS A 74 -19.71 18.03 33.86
C LYS A 74 -18.98 18.83 32.79
N LYS A 75 -18.97 20.17 32.89
CA LYS A 75 -18.21 21.04 31.98
C LYS A 75 -16.71 20.78 32.06
N MET A 76 -16.16 20.63 33.27
CA MET A 76 -14.74 20.32 33.45
C MET A 76 -14.36 18.99 32.81
N LEU A 77 -15.09 17.92 33.13
CA LEU A 77 -14.82 16.59 32.56
C LEU A 77 -14.97 16.58 31.05
N PHE A 78 -15.93 17.34 30.51
CA PHE A 78 -16.06 17.53 29.07
C PHE A 78 -14.81 18.18 28.46
N LEU A 79 -14.26 19.24 29.07
CA LEU A 79 -13.03 19.87 28.60
C LEU A 79 -11.83 18.92 28.67
N ASP A 80 -11.69 18.13 29.74
CA ASP A 80 -10.65 17.11 29.87
C ASP A 80 -10.75 16.04 28.78
N TYR A 81 -11.98 15.61 28.46
CA TYR A 81 -12.21 14.67 27.36
C TYR A 81 -11.87 15.29 26.00
N CYS A 82 -12.29 16.54 25.74
CA CYS A 82 -11.96 17.24 24.50
C CYS A 82 -10.45 17.44 24.32
N ASN A 83 -9.70 17.65 25.40
CA ASN A 83 -8.25 17.76 25.36
C ASN A 83 -7.57 16.43 24.98
N GLN A 84 -8.11 15.30 25.45
CA GLN A 84 -7.61 13.95 25.11
C GLN A 84 -8.08 13.46 23.74
N HIS A 85 -9.25 13.93 23.28
CA HIS A 85 -9.93 13.47 22.07
C HIS A 85 -10.41 14.65 21.21
N PRO A 86 -9.49 15.45 20.65
CA PRO A 86 -9.84 16.62 19.84
C PRO A 86 -10.65 16.27 18.59
N ASP A 87 -10.49 15.05 18.05
CA ASP A 87 -11.24 14.52 16.90
C ASP A 87 -12.73 14.26 17.21
N LYS A 88 -13.11 14.18 18.49
CA LYS A 88 -14.50 13.95 18.90
C LYS A 88 -15.27 15.22 19.19
N ILE A 89 -14.60 16.36 19.37
CA ILE A 89 -15.21 17.61 19.84
C ILE A 89 -16.52 17.92 19.12
N LEU A 90 -16.53 18.01 17.79
CA LEU A 90 -17.72 18.41 17.02
C LEU A 90 -18.89 17.43 17.18
N SER A 91 -18.61 16.14 17.41
CA SER A 91 -19.64 15.11 17.59
C SER A 91 -20.34 15.18 18.96
N ILE A 92 -19.71 15.80 19.96
CA ILE A 92 -20.19 15.80 21.36
C ILE A 92 -20.44 17.21 21.92
N ILE A 93 -20.12 18.28 21.17
CA ILE A 93 -20.24 19.68 21.63
C ILE A 93 -21.69 20.16 21.76
N ARG A 94 -22.67 19.44 21.18
CA ARG A 94 -24.08 19.84 21.12
C ARG A 94 -24.68 20.35 22.43
N PRO A 95 -24.45 19.71 23.60
CA PRO A 95 -25.01 20.18 24.88
C PRO A 95 -24.36 21.48 25.37
N TYR A 96 -23.15 21.80 24.88
CA TYR A 96 -22.30 22.88 25.37
C TYR A 96 -22.19 24.05 24.39
N VAL A 97 -22.99 24.09 23.32
CA VAL A 97 -22.89 25.13 22.27
C VAL A 97 -23.10 26.56 22.77
N ASN A 98 -23.72 26.74 23.95
CA ASN A 98 -23.95 28.05 24.56
C ASN A 98 -22.92 28.39 25.65
N GLU A 99 -21.99 27.49 25.94
CA GLU A 99 -20.94 27.73 26.94
C GLU A 99 -19.84 28.66 26.41
N PRO A 100 -19.21 29.48 27.27
CA PRO A 100 -18.16 30.42 26.84
C PRO A 100 -16.97 29.78 26.13
N PHE A 101 -16.65 28.52 26.45
CA PHE A 101 -15.53 27.79 25.85
C PHE A 101 -15.86 27.16 24.48
N ALA A 102 -17.13 27.16 24.05
CA ALA A 102 -17.57 26.39 22.89
C ALA A 102 -16.88 26.84 21.59
N ASP A 103 -16.73 28.16 21.40
CA ASP A 103 -16.06 28.71 20.22
C ASP A 103 -14.56 28.33 20.20
N SER A 104 -13.90 28.29 21.37
CA SER A 104 -12.51 27.84 21.48
C SER A 104 -12.36 26.36 21.12
N LEU A 105 -13.29 25.51 21.56
CA LEU A 105 -13.28 24.08 21.20
C LEU A 105 -13.47 23.86 19.71
N VAL A 106 -14.29 24.67 19.03
CA VAL A 106 -14.39 24.61 17.56
C VAL A 106 -13.05 24.91 16.89
N VAL A 107 -12.28 25.88 17.41
CA VAL A 107 -10.93 26.17 16.89
C VAL A 107 -9.97 25.00 17.12
N VAL A 108 -10.03 24.35 18.28
CA VAL A 108 -9.23 23.15 18.57
C VAL A 108 -9.58 22.02 17.60
N ALA A 109 -10.87 21.74 17.43
CA ALA A 109 -11.36 20.74 16.49
C ALA A 109 -10.90 21.05 15.06
N CYS A 110 -11.02 22.31 14.64
CA CYS A 110 -10.60 22.75 13.32
C CYS A 110 -9.11 22.59 13.06
N LYS A 111 -8.26 22.90 14.04
CA LYS A 111 -6.80 22.74 13.91
C LYS A 111 -6.39 21.28 13.85
N ASN A 112 -7.12 20.43 14.56
CA ASN A 112 -6.89 18.98 14.57
C ASN A 112 -7.36 18.33 13.26
N ASP A 113 -8.59 18.61 12.83
CA ASP A 113 -9.21 18.05 11.65
C ASP A 113 -10.07 19.11 10.91
N PRO A 114 -9.45 19.88 10.00
CA PRO A 114 -10.16 20.88 9.20
C PRO A 114 -11.21 20.26 8.26
N GLU A 115 -11.07 18.98 7.91
CA GLU A 115 -11.99 18.27 7.01
C GLU A 115 -13.31 17.98 7.74
N GLN A 116 -13.23 17.51 8.99
CA GLN A 116 -14.42 17.32 9.82
C GLN A 116 -15.20 18.64 10.01
N LEU A 117 -14.51 19.76 10.24
CA LEU A 117 -15.18 21.05 10.34
C LEU A 117 -15.91 21.42 9.06
N TYR A 118 -15.33 21.11 7.90
CA TYR A 118 -15.92 21.36 6.59
C TYR A 118 -17.29 20.68 6.43
N ASP A 119 -17.39 19.41 6.83
CA ASP A 119 -18.62 18.64 6.76
C ASP A 119 -19.72 19.21 7.66
N TYR A 120 -19.36 19.60 8.89
CA TYR A 120 -20.31 20.20 9.83
C TYR A 120 -20.73 21.62 9.41
N ALA A 121 -19.82 22.38 8.78
CA ALA A 121 -20.10 23.75 8.32
C ALA A 121 -21.23 23.81 7.28
N TYR A 122 -21.43 22.74 6.49
CA TYR A 122 -22.53 22.62 5.54
C TYR A 122 -23.91 22.49 6.22
N SER A 123 -23.96 21.86 7.40
CA SER A 123 -25.20 21.62 8.16
C SER A 123 -25.65 22.85 8.97
N THR A 124 -25.96 23.94 8.27
CA THR A 124 -26.29 25.26 8.84
C THR A 124 -27.47 25.30 9.82
N LYS A 125 -28.33 24.26 9.82
CA LYS A 125 -29.51 24.18 10.71
C LYS A 125 -29.20 23.49 12.05
N SER A 126 -28.10 22.74 12.14
CA SER A 126 -27.71 22.05 13.38
C SER A 126 -27.16 23.03 14.43
N PRO A 127 -27.30 22.76 15.74
CA PRO A 127 -26.67 23.57 16.79
C PRO A 127 -25.15 23.74 16.59
N GLU A 128 -24.47 22.68 16.20
CA GLU A 128 -23.04 22.60 15.91
C GLU A 128 -22.70 23.46 14.68
N GLY A 129 -23.48 23.33 13.60
CA GLY A 129 -23.33 24.17 12.42
C GLY A 129 -23.51 25.66 12.72
N LYS A 130 -24.50 26.04 13.54
CA LYS A 130 -24.68 27.43 13.99
C LYS A 130 -23.50 27.94 14.83
N LEU A 131 -22.97 27.10 15.72
CA LEU A 131 -21.77 27.39 16.50
C LEU A 131 -20.55 27.64 15.59
N ILE A 132 -20.35 26.81 14.58
CA ILE A 132 -19.26 26.96 13.61
C ILE A 132 -19.43 28.25 12.80
N GLN A 133 -20.65 28.55 12.34
CA GLN A 133 -20.94 29.73 11.50
C GLN A 133 -20.74 31.06 12.23
N ARG A 134 -20.97 31.12 13.56
CA ARG A 134 -20.76 32.34 14.36
C ARG A 134 -19.31 32.58 14.77
N ASN A 135 -18.46 31.56 14.67
CA ASN A 135 -17.09 31.62 15.18
C ASN A 135 -16.28 32.71 14.46
N THR A 136 -15.48 33.45 15.21
CA THR A 136 -14.73 34.59 14.69
C THR A 136 -13.32 34.28 14.22
N ASP A 137 -12.81 33.07 14.50
CA ASP A 137 -11.47 32.62 14.14
C ASP A 137 -11.26 32.64 12.60
N PRO A 138 -10.13 33.17 12.09
CA PRO A 138 -9.89 33.28 10.66
C PRO A 138 -9.93 31.96 9.89
N LEU A 139 -9.40 30.87 10.47
CA LEU A 139 -9.37 29.55 9.83
C LEU A 139 -10.79 28.98 9.73
N VAL A 140 -11.56 29.05 10.84
CA VAL A 140 -12.96 28.62 10.87
C VAL A 140 -13.80 29.42 9.87
N LYS A 141 -13.65 30.74 9.85
CA LYS A 141 -14.35 31.62 8.89
C LYS A 141 -14.06 31.26 7.44
N ALA A 142 -12.80 30.98 7.11
CA ALA A 142 -12.43 30.60 5.75
C ALA A 142 -13.07 29.28 5.33
N ILE A 143 -13.05 28.25 6.20
CA ILE A 143 -13.71 26.97 5.94
C ILE A 143 -15.21 27.16 5.76
N VAL A 144 -15.85 27.95 6.63
CA VAL A 144 -17.27 28.29 6.52
C VAL A 144 -17.58 28.97 5.19
N GLN A 145 -16.76 29.93 4.75
CA GLN A 145 -16.96 30.61 3.47
C GLN A 145 -16.80 29.64 2.29
N LEU A 146 -15.76 28.81 2.28
CA LEU A 146 -15.53 27.82 1.23
C LEU A 146 -16.63 26.76 1.16
N SER A 147 -17.16 26.31 2.30
CA SER A 147 -18.21 25.28 2.37
C SER A 147 -19.53 25.70 1.69
N LYS A 148 -19.74 27.01 1.51
CA LYS A 148 -20.92 27.58 0.83
C LYS A 148 -20.74 27.70 -0.68
N MET A 149 -19.54 27.43 -1.21
CA MET A 149 -19.24 27.58 -2.62
C MET A 149 -19.66 26.33 -3.41
N GLU A 150 -20.05 26.53 -4.67
CA GLU A 150 -20.19 25.44 -5.64
C GLU A 150 -18.86 24.69 -5.79
N ASN A 151 -18.90 23.36 -5.87
CA ASN A 151 -17.71 22.50 -5.93
C ASN A 151 -16.71 22.73 -4.78
N ALA A 152 -17.26 23.10 -3.62
CA ALA A 152 -16.60 23.36 -2.34
C ALA A 152 -15.33 22.51 -2.09
N LEU A 153 -15.43 21.18 -2.17
CA LEU A 153 -14.32 20.24 -1.91
C LEU A 153 -13.13 20.39 -2.89
N LEU A 154 -13.33 20.97 -4.07
CA LEU A 154 -12.24 21.23 -5.02
C LEU A 154 -11.37 22.43 -4.61
N TYR A 155 -11.82 23.27 -3.67
CA TYR A 155 -11.00 24.33 -3.06
C TYR A 155 -10.14 23.84 -1.89
N TYR A 156 -10.60 22.80 -1.20
CA TYR A 156 -10.01 22.32 0.05
C TYR A 156 -8.49 22.02 -0.04
N PRO A 157 -7.96 21.39 -1.11
CA PRO A 157 -6.51 21.21 -1.28
C PRO A 157 -5.66 22.49 -1.19
N PHE A 158 -6.27 23.65 -1.45
CA PHE A 158 -5.62 24.95 -1.48
C PHE A 158 -5.90 25.80 -0.24
N LEU A 159 -6.55 25.24 0.79
CA LEU A 159 -7.01 25.98 1.97
C LEU A 159 -5.88 26.80 2.63
N ASP A 160 -4.71 26.20 2.87
CA ASP A 160 -3.57 26.92 3.45
C ASP A 160 -3.12 28.10 2.56
N ASN A 161 -3.01 27.89 1.25
CA ASN A 161 -2.67 28.96 0.31
C ASN A 161 -3.74 30.06 0.22
N ILE A 162 -5.02 29.71 0.32
CA ILE A 162 -6.13 30.67 0.35
C ILE A 162 -6.04 31.52 1.62
N LEU A 163 -5.84 30.89 2.79
CA LEU A 163 -5.68 31.58 4.07
C LEU A 163 -4.47 32.52 4.10
N LYS A 164 -3.39 32.13 3.45
CA LYS A 164 -2.17 32.94 3.31
C LYS A 164 -2.23 33.94 2.16
N ASN A 165 -3.38 34.10 1.51
CA ASN A 165 -3.59 34.98 0.34
C ASN A 165 -2.60 34.72 -0.83
N LYS A 166 -2.02 33.52 -0.92
CA LYS A 166 -1.15 33.10 -2.03
C LYS A 166 -1.95 32.79 -3.29
N ILE A 167 -3.21 32.38 -3.13
CA ILE A 167 -4.14 32.10 -4.23
C ILE A 167 -5.55 32.57 -3.87
N SER A 168 -6.25 33.20 -4.80
CA SER A 168 -7.63 33.60 -4.60
C SER A 168 -8.59 32.50 -5.04
N THR A 169 -9.77 32.42 -4.40
CA THR A 169 -10.84 31.51 -4.80
C THR A 169 -11.29 31.74 -6.24
N ASP A 170 -11.31 33.00 -6.70
CA ASP A 170 -11.64 33.32 -8.09
C ASP A 170 -10.64 32.75 -9.10
N SER A 171 -9.34 32.74 -8.76
CA SER A 171 -8.32 32.15 -9.64
C SER A 171 -8.43 30.62 -9.77
N ILE A 172 -9.11 29.97 -8.83
CA ILE A 172 -9.38 28.52 -8.82
C ILE A 172 -10.69 28.20 -9.57
N LYS A 173 -11.71 29.09 -9.51
CA LYS A 173 -13.03 28.90 -10.15
C LYS A 173 -12.93 28.44 -11.61
N ARG A 174 -12.00 29.04 -12.37
CA ARG A 174 -11.79 28.72 -13.79
C ARG A 174 -11.40 27.27 -14.07
N PHE A 175 -10.81 26.57 -13.09
CA PHE A 175 -10.38 25.18 -13.25
C PHE A 175 -11.45 24.18 -12.81
N ILE A 176 -12.21 24.53 -11.78
CA ILE A 176 -13.11 23.58 -11.11
C ILE A 176 -14.54 23.59 -11.68
N GLY A 177 -14.80 24.44 -12.67
CA GLY A 177 -16.09 24.52 -13.33
C GLY A 177 -17.23 25.00 -12.43
N ALA A 178 -16.99 26.11 -11.70
CA ALA A 178 -18.00 26.77 -10.87
C ALA A 178 -18.50 28.06 -11.55
N GLY A 179 -19.75 28.44 -11.30
CA GLY A 179 -20.34 29.67 -11.85
C GLY A 179 -20.58 29.63 -13.37
N GLY A 180 -20.98 28.46 -13.90
CA GLY A 180 -21.29 28.27 -15.32
C GLY A 180 -20.08 28.01 -16.23
N VAL A 181 -18.87 27.92 -15.67
CA VAL A 181 -17.65 27.57 -16.41
C VAL A 181 -17.51 26.05 -16.52
N LYS A 182 -17.00 25.54 -17.65
CA LYS A 182 -16.69 24.11 -17.79
C LYS A 182 -15.41 23.76 -17.02
N MET A 183 -15.40 22.63 -16.32
CA MET A 183 -14.23 22.17 -15.57
C MET A 183 -13.01 21.92 -16.50
N ASP A 184 -11.90 22.59 -16.23
CA ASP A 184 -10.59 22.29 -16.81
C ASP A 184 -9.83 21.33 -15.88
N SER A 185 -10.06 20.03 -16.09
CA SER A 185 -9.46 18.98 -15.28
C SER A 185 -7.94 18.92 -15.40
N VAL A 186 -7.38 19.30 -16.56
CA VAL A 186 -5.93 19.33 -16.77
C VAL A 186 -5.35 20.50 -15.99
N GLY A 187 -5.87 21.72 -16.18
CA GLY A 187 -5.41 22.89 -15.42
C GLY A 187 -5.56 22.72 -13.91
N TYR A 188 -6.64 22.08 -13.45
CA TYR A 188 -6.81 21.73 -12.04
C TYR A 188 -5.72 20.80 -11.53
N PHE A 189 -5.39 19.73 -12.28
CA PHE A 189 -4.30 18.83 -11.92
C PHE A 189 -2.95 19.54 -11.84
N LYS A 190 -2.64 20.40 -12.81
CA LYS A 190 -1.42 21.22 -12.79
C LYS A 190 -1.34 22.12 -11.55
N LEU A 191 -2.47 22.68 -11.14
CA LEU A 191 -2.54 23.48 -9.92
C LEU A 191 -2.31 22.65 -8.66
N LEU A 192 -2.84 21.42 -8.59
CA LEU A 192 -2.55 20.48 -7.49
C LEU A 192 -1.06 20.14 -7.44
N VAL A 193 -0.43 19.82 -8.57
CA VAL A 193 1.01 19.54 -8.66
C VAL A 193 1.83 20.73 -8.17
N LYS A 194 1.52 21.95 -8.63
CA LYS A 194 2.19 23.17 -8.17
C LYS A 194 2.06 23.35 -6.65
N THR A 195 0.88 23.05 -6.10
CA THR A 195 0.60 23.17 -4.67
C THR A 195 1.35 22.12 -3.86
N GLU A 196 1.42 20.87 -4.33
CA GLU A 196 2.15 19.79 -3.66
C GLU A 196 3.64 20.13 -3.55
N LYS A 197 4.23 20.68 -4.61
CA LYS A 197 5.63 21.13 -4.58
C LYS A 197 5.88 22.22 -3.53
N ASP A 198 5.01 23.23 -3.43
CA ASP A 198 5.12 24.29 -2.40
C ASP A 198 4.93 23.72 -0.99
N TYR A 199 3.93 22.86 -0.81
CA TYR A 199 3.61 22.26 0.47
C TYR A 199 4.70 21.30 0.96
N TYR A 200 5.22 20.45 0.07
CA TYR A 200 6.31 19.54 0.42
C TYR A 200 7.61 20.29 0.70
N TYR A 201 7.90 21.38 -0.02
CA TYR A 201 9.05 22.23 0.32
C TYR A 201 8.94 22.77 1.75
N ARG A 202 7.76 23.28 2.13
CA ARG A 202 7.51 23.77 3.49
C ARG A 202 7.66 22.66 4.54
N LEU A 203 7.09 21.49 4.29
CA LEU A 203 7.15 20.36 5.19
C LEU A 203 8.59 19.84 5.37
N GLY A 204 9.28 19.59 4.26
CA GLY A 204 10.60 18.97 4.23
C GLY A 204 11.72 19.92 4.65
N VAL A 205 11.67 21.17 4.18
CA VAL A 205 12.75 22.17 4.34
C VAL A 205 12.46 23.13 5.48
N LEU A 206 11.27 23.74 5.50
CA LEU A 206 10.93 24.77 6.50
C LEU A 206 10.36 24.20 7.81
N LYS A 207 10.05 22.89 7.84
CA LYS A 207 9.39 22.21 8.97
C LYS A 207 8.03 22.83 9.34
N ASP A 208 7.35 23.41 8.34
CA ASP A 208 6.01 23.98 8.44
C ASP A 208 5.00 23.02 7.80
N THR A 209 4.01 22.56 8.56
CA THR A 209 3.00 21.59 8.10
C THR A 209 1.81 22.31 7.48
N PRO A 210 1.59 22.20 6.15
CA PRO A 210 0.48 22.89 5.49
C PRO A 210 -0.88 22.30 5.87
N ILE A 211 -1.88 23.19 6.03
CA ILE A 211 -3.27 22.79 6.27
C ILE A 211 -3.85 22.09 5.02
N ALA A 212 -4.65 21.05 5.24
CA ALA A 212 -5.34 20.29 4.18
C ALA A 212 -4.41 19.60 3.16
N MET A 213 -3.13 19.37 3.51
CA MET A 213 -2.23 18.56 2.70
C MET A 213 -2.62 17.08 2.72
N PHE A 214 -3.01 16.58 3.90
CA PHE A 214 -3.45 15.22 4.18
C PHE A 214 -4.98 15.18 4.42
N GLY A 215 -5.53 13.98 4.62
CA GLY A 215 -6.97 13.76 4.74
C GLY A 215 -7.60 13.18 3.47
N VAL A 216 -8.85 12.76 3.55
CA VAL A 216 -9.56 12.06 2.46
C VAL A 216 -9.87 13.01 1.30
N ASN A 217 -10.16 14.27 1.64
CA ASN A 217 -10.33 15.37 0.69
C ASN A 217 -9.07 16.23 0.50
N GLY A 218 -7.99 15.96 1.25
CA GLY A 218 -6.74 16.73 1.22
C GLY A 218 -6.01 16.68 -0.13
N LEU A 219 -4.99 17.53 -0.26
CA LEU A 219 -4.21 17.72 -1.48
C LEU A 219 -3.69 16.42 -2.09
N ARG A 220 -3.02 15.58 -1.29
CA ARG A 220 -2.42 14.33 -1.81
C ARG A 220 -3.45 13.35 -2.32
N LYS A 221 -4.59 13.20 -1.63
CA LYS A 221 -5.68 12.32 -2.07
C LYS A 221 -6.40 12.86 -3.29
N MET A 222 -6.60 14.19 -3.36
CA MET A 222 -7.15 14.82 -4.56
C MET A 222 -6.22 14.66 -5.76
N LEU A 223 -4.92 14.91 -5.58
CA LEU A 223 -3.88 14.75 -6.59
C LEU A 223 -3.86 13.31 -7.12
N GLN A 224 -3.89 12.32 -6.22
CA GLN A 224 -3.98 10.91 -6.58
C GLN A 224 -5.24 10.59 -7.38
N ARG A 225 -6.42 10.98 -6.88
CA ARG A 225 -7.68 10.74 -7.57
C ARG A 225 -7.70 11.34 -8.96
N LYS A 226 -7.16 12.56 -9.12
CA LYS A 226 -7.11 13.25 -10.41
C LYS A 226 -6.07 12.64 -11.35
N ALA A 227 -4.92 12.19 -10.85
CA ALA A 227 -3.95 11.40 -11.61
C ALA A 227 -4.61 10.13 -12.19
N ILE A 228 -5.30 9.38 -11.34
CA ILE A 228 -5.93 8.12 -11.73
C ILE A 228 -7.04 8.35 -12.75
N VAL A 229 -8.06 9.13 -12.40
CA VAL A 229 -9.28 9.27 -13.20
C VAL A 229 -9.03 9.95 -14.54
N HIS A 230 -8.21 11.01 -14.58
CA HIS A 230 -8.07 11.83 -15.78
C HIS A 230 -6.91 11.41 -16.70
N PHE A 231 -5.93 10.68 -16.18
CA PHE A 231 -4.74 10.32 -16.96
C PHE A 231 -4.54 8.81 -17.04
N ILE A 232 -4.52 8.09 -15.91
CA ILE A 232 -4.19 6.67 -15.89
C ILE A 232 -5.32 5.81 -16.44
N THR A 233 -6.56 6.02 -15.99
CA THR A 233 -7.71 5.23 -16.45
C THR A 233 -7.90 5.34 -17.97
N PRO A 234 -7.83 6.53 -18.60
CA PRO A 234 -7.92 6.64 -20.07
C PRO A 234 -6.80 5.88 -20.81
N ILE A 235 -5.54 5.98 -20.38
CA ILE A 235 -4.43 5.29 -21.06
C ILE A 235 -4.47 3.77 -20.84
N ASN A 236 -4.99 3.32 -19.69
CA ASN A 236 -5.21 1.90 -19.38
C ASN A 236 -6.37 1.33 -20.19
N ASN A 237 -7.49 2.05 -20.32
CA ASN A 237 -8.62 1.61 -21.13
C ASN A 237 -8.23 1.44 -22.61
N LEU A 238 -7.21 2.17 -23.06
CA LEU A 238 -6.65 2.08 -24.41
C LEU A 238 -5.41 1.16 -24.48
N HIS A 239 -5.25 0.20 -23.56
CA HIS A 239 -4.05 -0.65 -23.52
C HIS A 239 -3.83 -1.54 -24.75
N GLU A 240 -4.90 -1.87 -25.48
CA GLU A 240 -4.86 -2.61 -26.76
C GLU A 240 -4.66 -1.68 -27.98
N GLN A 241 -4.70 -0.36 -27.80
CA GLN A 241 -4.53 0.60 -28.89
C GLN A 241 -3.05 0.73 -29.28
N ASN A 242 -2.73 0.30 -30.50
CA ASN A 242 -1.36 0.35 -31.04
C ASN A 242 -0.89 1.76 -31.42
N ASN A 243 -1.81 2.68 -31.77
CA ASN A 243 -1.44 4.06 -32.08
C ASN A 243 -1.20 4.88 -30.80
N LEU A 244 0.07 5.09 -30.45
CA LEU A 244 0.48 5.81 -29.24
C LEU A 244 0.01 7.27 -29.19
N ASN A 245 -0.24 7.93 -30.32
CA ASN A 245 -0.77 9.29 -30.33
C ASN A 245 -2.22 9.34 -29.85
N ILE A 246 -2.98 8.29 -30.12
CA ILE A 246 -4.35 8.12 -29.61
C ILE A 246 -4.30 7.66 -28.17
N ARG A 247 -3.56 6.57 -27.90
CA ARG A 247 -3.48 5.95 -26.58
C ARG A 247 -3.01 6.93 -25.50
N MET A 248 -1.93 7.68 -25.78
CA MET A 248 -1.29 8.56 -24.78
C MET A 248 -1.82 9.99 -24.83
N LYS A 249 -2.93 10.25 -25.53
CA LYS A 249 -3.45 11.62 -25.71
C LYS A 249 -3.77 12.30 -24.38
N ALA A 250 -4.27 11.55 -23.39
CA ALA A 250 -4.63 12.08 -22.07
C ALA A 250 -3.46 12.75 -21.34
N ILE A 251 -2.24 12.20 -21.47
CA ILE A 251 -1.04 12.74 -20.82
C ILE A 251 -0.24 13.71 -21.70
N GLU A 252 -0.68 13.92 -22.94
CA GLU A 252 -0.02 14.83 -23.87
C GLU A 252 0.15 16.26 -23.33
N PRO A 253 -0.83 16.91 -22.67
CA PRO A 253 -0.65 18.29 -22.22
C PRO A 253 0.29 18.45 -21.01
N LEU A 254 0.84 17.37 -20.47
CA LEU A 254 1.60 17.39 -19.22
C LEU A 254 3.10 17.67 -19.41
N THR A 255 3.68 18.38 -18.45
CA THR A 255 5.12 18.61 -18.30
C THR A 255 5.81 17.40 -17.65
N ALA A 256 7.15 17.42 -17.56
CA ALA A 256 7.90 16.35 -16.90
C ALA A 256 7.55 16.22 -15.41
N GLU A 257 7.39 17.33 -14.69
CA GLU A 257 7.03 17.33 -13.27
C GLU A 257 5.62 16.79 -13.05
N GLU A 258 4.67 17.15 -13.92
CA GLU A 258 3.30 16.66 -13.85
C GLU A 258 3.22 15.16 -14.17
N LEU A 259 3.99 14.69 -15.18
CA LEU A 259 4.12 13.27 -15.48
C LEU A 259 4.76 12.49 -14.34
N TYR A 260 5.76 13.05 -13.66
CA TYR A 260 6.34 12.46 -12.46
C TYR A 260 5.25 12.18 -11.41
N TYR A 261 4.39 13.16 -11.12
CA TYR A 261 3.28 12.97 -10.19
C TYR A 261 2.22 11.99 -10.70
N VAL A 262 1.92 11.95 -12.01
CA VAL A 262 1.03 10.91 -12.57
C VAL A 262 1.59 9.51 -12.30
N LEU A 263 2.90 9.31 -12.49
CA LEU A 263 3.54 8.01 -12.25
C LEU A 263 3.48 7.63 -10.77
N VAL A 264 3.97 8.48 -9.85
CA VAL A 264 4.05 8.11 -8.42
C VAL A 264 2.68 8.00 -7.74
N MET A 265 1.67 8.73 -8.23
CA MET A 265 0.30 8.61 -7.72
C MET A 265 -0.43 7.37 -8.25
N GLY A 266 0.08 6.79 -9.34
CA GLY A 266 -0.52 5.68 -10.06
C GLY A 266 0.00 4.30 -9.69
N GLU A 267 0.85 4.18 -8.68
CA GLU A 267 1.59 2.96 -8.32
C GLU A 267 0.76 1.67 -8.38
N ASN A 268 -0.47 1.69 -7.87
CA ASN A 268 -1.34 0.51 -7.80
C ASN A 268 -2.31 0.39 -8.98
N ASP A 269 -2.44 1.43 -9.81
CA ASP A 269 -3.48 1.54 -10.83
C ASP A 269 -2.92 1.54 -12.25
N ILE A 270 -1.63 1.85 -12.44
CA ILE A 270 -1.03 1.98 -13.77
C ILE A 270 -0.61 0.62 -14.35
N TYR A 271 -1.08 0.30 -15.56
CA TYR A 271 -0.67 -0.93 -16.22
C TYR A 271 0.78 -0.84 -16.69
N THR A 272 1.48 -1.98 -16.79
CA THR A 272 2.89 -2.02 -17.20
C THR A 272 3.16 -1.28 -18.52
N SER A 273 2.35 -1.53 -19.56
CA SER A 273 2.52 -0.84 -20.84
C SER A 273 2.23 0.66 -20.73
N SER A 274 1.22 1.04 -19.94
CA SER A 274 0.89 2.45 -19.67
C SER A 274 2.01 3.18 -18.92
N TYR A 275 2.64 2.54 -17.93
CA TYR A 275 3.80 3.07 -17.22
C TYR A 275 4.95 3.32 -18.19
N LYS A 276 5.34 2.31 -18.97
CA LYS A 276 6.48 2.43 -19.90
C LYS A 276 6.30 3.58 -20.89
N HIS A 277 5.12 3.71 -21.50
CA HIS A 277 4.86 4.80 -22.44
C HIS A 277 4.80 6.17 -21.75
N SER A 278 4.28 6.23 -20.52
CA SER A 278 4.26 7.46 -19.72
C SER A 278 5.67 7.87 -19.27
N PHE A 279 6.52 6.91 -18.89
CA PHE A 279 7.93 7.11 -18.55
C PHE A 279 8.76 7.55 -19.78
N ALA A 280 8.53 6.93 -20.95
CA ALA A 280 9.16 7.40 -22.19
C ALA A 280 8.75 8.85 -22.52
N ARG A 281 7.47 9.19 -22.32
CA ARG A 281 6.97 10.56 -22.48
C ARG A 281 7.57 11.52 -21.45
N LEU A 282 7.77 11.08 -20.21
CA LEU A 282 8.48 11.85 -19.17
C LEU A 282 9.88 12.24 -19.65
N LEU A 283 10.67 11.27 -20.11
CA LEU A 283 12.01 11.52 -20.65
C LEU A 283 11.97 12.47 -21.85
N GLN A 284 11.00 12.30 -22.76
CA GLN A 284 10.81 13.21 -23.89
C GLN A 284 10.52 14.65 -23.42
N ARG A 285 9.69 14.82 -22.38
CA ARG A 285 9.37 16.14 -21.80
C ARG A 285 10.55 16.79 -21.07
N MET A 286 11.59 16.01 -20.73
CA MET A 286 12.86 16.53 -20.19
C MET A 286 13.81 17.05 -21.29
N GLY A 287 13.44 16.93 -22.58
CA GLY A 287 14.19 17.45 -23.71
C GLY A 287 15.23 16.47 -24.27
N THR A 288 16.04 16.95 -25.23
CA THR A 288 17.03 16.13 -25.95
C THR A 288 18.23 15.71 -25.10
N ARG A 289 18.47 16.40 -23.98
CA ARG A 289 19.46 16.05 -22.95
C ARG A 289 18.76 15.97 -21.59
N PRO A 290 18.02 14.88 -21.33
CA PRO A 290 17.29 14.72 -20.07
C PRO A 290 18.21 14.89 -18.86
N ARG A 291 17.72 15.59 -17.83
CA ARG A 291 18.40 15.81 -16.54
C ARG A 291 17.55 15.29 -15.39
N GLY A 292 17.69 14.00 -15.07
CA GLY A 292 16.91 13.34 -14.02
C GLY A 292 17.17 13.92 -12.63
N ASP A 293 18.40 14.38 -12.38
CA ASP A 293 18.76 15.11 -11.17
C ASP A 293 17.98 16.43 -11.04
N SER A 294 17.89 17.21 -12.13
CA SER A 294 17.11 18.44 -12.15
C SER A 294 15.61 18.19 -11.97
N LEU A 295 15.07 17.13 -12.58
CA LEU A 295 13.66 16.76 -12.37
C LEU A 295 13.37 16.51 -10.88
N LEU A 296 14.21 15.72 -10.21
CA LEU A 296 14.02 15.41 -8.79
C LEU A 296 14.16 16.64 -7.90
N LEU A 297 15.12 17.53 -8.20
CA LEU A 297 15.25 18.81 -7.49
C LEU A 297 14.03 19.71 -7.70
N ASN A 298 13.50 19.76 -8.92
CA ASN A 298 12.34 20.58 -9.22
C ASN A 298 11.10 20.14 -8.44
N VAL A 299 10.93 18.84 -8.19
CA VAL A 299 9.85 18.30 -7.35
C VAL A 299 10.25 18.22 -5.86
N ASN A 300 11.32 18.89 -5.46
CA ASN A 300 11.83 18.94 -4.08
C ASN A 300 12.17 17.57 -3.48
N MET A 301 12.50 16.58 -4.31
CA MET A 301 12.68 15.17 -3.93
C MET A 301 11.40 14.53 -3.35
N ASP A 302 10.22 15.13 -3.53
CA ASP A 302 8.97 14.52 -3.07
C ASP A 302 8.74 13.18 -3.76
N TYR A 303 8.32 12.16 -3.00
CA TYR A 303 8.12 10.79 -3.48
C TYR A 303 9.33 10.14 -4.18
N PHE A 304 10.57 10.64 -4.04
CA PHE A 304 11.70 10.12 -4.83
C PHE A 304 11.93 8.62 -4.62
N LYS A 305 11.81 8.11 -3.38
CA LYS A 305 11.95 6.66 -3.10
C LYS A 305 10.92 5.83 -3.88
N LYS A 306 9.66 6.29 -3.88
CA LYS A 306 8.58 5.67 -4.65
C LYS A 306 8.86 5.72 -6.15
N PHE A 307 9.34 6.84 -6.68
CA PHE A 307 9.70 6.94 -8.09
C PHE A 307 10.83 5.96 -8.47
N ILE A 308 11.86 5.84 -7.63
CA ILE A 308 12.98 4.90 -7.83
C ILE A 308 12.51 3.45 -7.77
N LYS A 309 11.68 3.10 -6.78
CA LYS A 309 11.00 1.80 -6.69
C LYS A 309 10.22 1.50 -7.96
N MET A 310 9.37 2.43 -8.42
CA MET A 310 8.57 2.23 -9.63
C MET A 310 9.47 2.06 -10.86
N ALA A 311 10.48 2.91 -11.02
CA ALA A 311 11.44 2.77 -12.11
C ALA A 311 12.15 1.40 -12.09
N ALA A 312 12.52 0.89 -10.91
CA ALA A 312 13.11 -0.45 -10.79
C ALA A 312 12.12 -1.56 -11.15
N ASN A 313 10.90 -1.48 -10.63
CA ASN A 313 9.85 -2.48 -10.83
C ASN A 313 9.44 -2.61 -12.30
N PHE A 314 9.57 -1.54 -13.09
CA PHE A 314 9.30 -1.53 -14.53
C PHE A 314 10.57 -1.52 -15.40
N ASN A 315 11.73 -1.91 -14.83
CA ASN A 315 13.02 -2.03 -15.54
C ASN A 315 13.51 -0.74 -16.23
N GLN A 316 13.13 0.42 -15.69
CA GLN A 316 13.51 1.76 -16.16
C GLN A 316 14.52 2.49 -15.28
N LEU A 317 14.92 1.91 -14.13
CA LEU A 317 15.82 2.59 -13.19
C LEU A 317 17.17 2.95 -13.82
N ASP A 318 17.85 2.00 -14.46
CA ASP A 318 19.12 2.26 -15.15
C ASP A 318 18.98 3.35 -16.23
N THR A 319 17.88 3.30 -17.00
CA THR A 319 17.57 4.33 -18.01
C THR A 319 17.47 5.71 -17.36
N PHE A 320 16.76 5.81 -16.23
CA PHE A 320 16.63 7.06 -15.49
C PHE A 320 17.98 7.54 -14.92
N LEU A 321 18.74 6.66 -14.28
CA LEU A 321 20.02 7.01 -13.65
C LEU A 321 21.06 7.50 -14.68
N ARG A 322 21.00 7.01 -15.92
CA ARG A 322 21.85 7.50 -17.02
C ARG A 322 21.51 8.91 -17.49
N THR A 323 20.36 9.47 -17.09
CA THR A 323 19.98 10.85 -17.40
C THR A 323 20.59 11.88 -16.46
N MET A 324 21.49 11.49 -15.57
CA MET A 324 22.16 12.41 -14.64
C MET A 324 23.64 12.07 -14.47
N PRO A 325 24.48 13.00 -13.95
CA PRO A 325 25.88 12.71 -13.68
C PRO A 325 26.06 11.51 -12.74
N PRO A 326 27.09 10.65 -12.94
CA PRO A 326 27.31 9.46 -12.10
C PRO A 326 27.42 9.74 -10.60
N ALA A 327 27.99 10.89 -10.21
CA ALA A 327 28.08 11.31 -8.82
C ALA A 327 26.68 11.60 -8.22
N ASN A 328 25.78 12.19 -9.01
CA ASN A 328 24.40 12.48 -8.60
C ASN A 328 23.59 11.19 -8.49
N ALA A 329 23.74 10.26 -9.46
CA ALA A 329 23.14 8.94 -9.38
C ALA A 329 23.60 8.17 -8.12
N THR A 330 24.90 8.21 -7.82
CA THR A 330 25.45 7.60 -6.59
C THR A 330 24.88 8.24 -5.33
N THR A 331 24.70 9.56 -5.31
CA THR A 331 24.13 10.31 -4.18
C THR A 331 22.65 10.01 -3.98
N LEU A 332 21.90 9.91 -5.08
CA LEU A 332 20.50 9.51 -5.07
C LEU A 332 20.32 8.10 -4.50
N MET A 333 21.13 7.14 -4.95
CA MET A 333 21.07 5.77 -4.43
C MET A 333 21.55 5.65 -2.99
N LYS A 334 22.49 6.51 -2.54
CA LYS A 334 22.83 6.68 -1.11
C LYS A 334 21.61 7.09 -0.29
N ALA A 335 20.87 8.09 -0.75
CA ALA A 335 19.67 8.57 -0.08
C ALA A 335 18.54 7.52 -0.08
N PHE A 336 18.43 6.73 -1.16
CA PHE A 336 17.45 5.66 -1.28
C PHE A 336 17.65 4.56 -0.22
N VAL A 337 18.91 4.19 0.07
CA VAL A 337 19.25 3.17 1.10
C VAL A 337 19.41 3.73 2.52
N ALA A 338 19.18 5.02 2.73
CA ALA A 338 19.32 5.64 4.04
C ALA A 338 18.01 5.57 4.86
N ASN A 339 18.17 5.53 6.18
CA ASN A 339 17.10 5.60 7.18
C ASN A 339 16.01 4.52 7.01
N LEU A 340 16.39 3.33 6.56
CA LEU A 340 15.45 2.21 6.34
C LEU A 340 14.84 1.71 7.66
N ASP A 341 15.52 1.98 8.77
CA ASP A 341 15.15 1.65 10.15
C ASP A 341 14.17 2.65 10.78
N GLN A 342 14.01 3.84 10.18
CA GLN A 342 13.13 4.91 10.67
C GLN A 342 11.70 4.79 10.13
N ALA A 343 11.49 4.02 9.06
CA ALA A 343 10.16 3.74 8.52
C ALA A 343 9.34 2.92 9.54
N SER A 344 8.02 3.08 9.56
CA SER A 344 7.16 2.29 10.47
C SER A 344 7.06 0.82 10.07
N ASN A 345 7.28 0.50 8.78
CA ASN A 345 7.24 -0.84 8.21
C ASN A 345 8.57 -1.19 7.50
N LEU A 346 8.62 -2.34 6.82
CA LEU A 346 9.80 -2.81 6.08
C LEU A 346 9.80 -2.44 4.59
N GLU A 347 8.80 -1.69 4.12
CA GLU A 347 8.57 -1.45 2.70
C GLU A 347 9.80 -0.83 2.02
N ASP A 348 10.37 0.23 2.62
CA ASP A 348 11.59 0.87 2.11
C ASP A 348 12.77 -0.11 1.98
N ALA A 349 12.93 -1.04 2.93
CA ALA A 349 14.03 -2.01 2.90
C ALA A 349 13.80 -3.08 1.83
N VAL A 350 12.55 -3.53 1.67
CA VAL A 350 12.15 -4.45 0.60
C VAL A 350 12.35 -3.80 -0.77
N ASP A 351 11.91 -2.55 -0.94
CA ASP A 351 12.08 -1.78 -2.17
C ASP A 351 13.55 -1.61 -2.55
N VAL A 352 14.42 -1.41 -1.56
CA VAL A 352 15.89 -1.37 -1.76
C VAL A 352 16.43 -2.72 -2.21
N ALA A 353 16.02 -3.80 -1.55
CA ALA A 353 16.44 -5.15 -1.91
C ALA A 353 16.05 -5.49 -3.36
N ASP A 354 14.80 -5.21 -3.70
CA ASP A 354 14.22 -5.44 -5.02
C ASP A 354 14.87 -4.59 -6.11
N SER A 355 15.07 -3.31 -5.84
CA SER A 355 15.67 -2.37 -6.79
C SER A 355 17.11 -2.72 -7.12
N TYR A 356 17.86 -3.30 -6.17
CA TYR A 356 19.25 -3.73 -6.41
C TYR A 356 19.37 -4.68 -7.60
N SER A 357 18.40 -5.58 -7.78
CA SER A 357 18.37 -6.53 -8.90
C SER A 357 18.13 -5.90 -10.28
N SER A 358 17.71 -4.63 -10.33
CA SER A 358 17.42 -3.89 -11.56
C SER A 358 18.60 -3.07 -12.10
N ILE A 359 19.66 -2.93 -11.31
CA ILE A 359 20.82 -2.11 -11.64
C ILE A 359 21.88 -2.96 -12.32
N LYS A 360 22.35 -2.55 -13.51
CA LYS A 360 23.42 -3.25 -14.26
C LYS A 360 24.80 -2.62 -14.08
N ASP A 361 24.87 -1.37 -13.59
CA ASP A 361 26.13 -0.68 -13.34
C ASP A 361 26.83 -1.26 -12.11
N THR A 362 27.95 -1.96 -12.34
CA THR A 362 28.71 -2.65 -11.29
C THR A 362 29.35 -1.70 -10.29
N ILE A 363 29.75 -0.49 -10.71
CA ILE A 363 30.33 0.53 -9.81
C ILE A 363 29.23 1.06 -8.89
N LEU A 364 28.04 1.31 -9.43
CA LEU A 364 26.91 1.74 -8.64
C LEU A 364 26.47 0.68 -7.62
N LEU A 365 26.39 -0.59 -8.03
CA LEU A 365 26.10 -1.72 -7.13
C LEU A 365 27.10 -1.80 -5.97
N GLN A 366 28.40 -1.68 -6.25
CA GLN A 366 29.45 -1.65 -5.23
C GLN A 366 29.29 -0.47 -4.26
N ASN A 367 28.95 0.71 -4.78
CA ASN A 367 28.70 1.89 -3.96
C ASN A 367 27.48 1.69 -3.05
N ILE A 368 26.39 1.10 -3.56
CA ILE A 368 25.19 0.78 -2.77
C ILE A 368 25.53 -0.20 -1.64
N LEU A 369 26.26 -1.29 -1.95
CA LEU A 369 26.70 -2.25 -0.94
C LEU A 369 27.56 -1.57 0.14
N ARG A 370 28.51 -0.70 -0.23
CA ARG A 370 29.31 0.07 0.72
C ARG A 370 28.45 0.94 1.63
N ASN A 371 27.40 1.57 1.10
CA ASN A 371 26.47 2.36 1.90
C ASN A 371 25.67 1.51 2.88
N VAL A 372 25.25 0.31 2.49
CA VAL A 372 24.58 -0.64 3.38
C VAL A 372 25.52 -1.03 4.54
N VAL A 373 26.78 -1.37 4.25
CA VAL A 373 27.79 -1.67 5.27
C VAL A 373 28.00 -0.49 6.22
N ASN A 374 28.10 0.73 5.70
CA ASN A 374 28.26 1.93 6.52
C ASN A 374 27.05 2.18 7.44
N ASN A 375 25.83 1.96 6.96
CA ASN A 375 24.62 2.12 7.77
C ASN A 375 24.46 1.00 8.82
N GLU A 376 24.90 -0.23 8.52
CA GLU A 376 25.00 -1.30 9.51
C GLU A 376 25.94 -0.90 10.65
N GLN A 377 27.15 -0.43 10.31
CA GLN A 377 28.12 0.00 11.33
C GLN A 377 27.61 1.19 12.15
N LYS A 378 26.97 2.16 11.50
CA LYS A 378 26.31 3.27 12.19
C LYS A 378 25.25 2.75 13.17
N SER A 379 24.42 1.79 12.76
CA SER A 379 23.38 1.20 13.60
C SER A 379 23.98 0.45 14.81
N ILE A 380 25.09 -0.27 14.61
CA ILE A 380 25.85 -0.92 15.69
C ILE A 380 26.35 0.13 16.69
N ASN A 381 27.03 1.18 16.20
CA ASN A 381 27.58 2.23 17.06
C ASN A 381 26.49 3.00 17.84
N GLN A 382 25.26 3.04 17.31
CA GLN A 382 24.11 3.71 17.92
C GLN A 382 23.23 2.78 18.76
N ASN A 383 23.60 1.51 18.94
CA ASN A 383 22.78 0.49 19.59
C ASN A 383 21.36 0.35 18.99
N ASN A 384 21.21 0.62 17.69
CA ASN A 384 19.96 0.49 16.96
C ASN A 384 19.82 -0.95 16.44
N SER A 385 19.17 -1.80 17.24
CA SER A 385 18.94 -3.22 16.92
C SER A 385 18.20 -3.40 15.59
N ARG A 386 17.14 -2.61 15.36
CA ARG A 386 16.35 -2.67 14.14
C ARG A 386 17.18 -2.35 12.90
N GLY A 387 17.94 -1.25 12.94
CA GLY A 387 18.85 -0.87 11.87
C GLY A 387 19.93 -1.92 11.62
N ARG A 388 20.53 -2.47 12.68
CA ARG A 388 21.52 -3.55 12.57
C ARG A 388 20.93 -4.74 11.81
N THR A 389 19.73 -5.19 12.17
CA THR A 389 19.07 -6.32 11.49
C THR A 389 18.79 -6.03 10.02
N ILE A 390 18.18 -4.88 9.70
CA ILE A 390 17.84 -4.51 8.31
C ILE A 390 19.10 -4.44 7.44
N TYR A 391 20.11 -3.67 7.85
CA TYR A 391 21.31 -3.45 7.05
C TYR A 391 22.19 -4.70 6.95
N SER A 392 22.25 -5.52 8.01
CA SER A 392 22.97 -6.81 7.98
C SER A 392 22.34 -7.78 6.97
N LEU A 393 21.01 -7.87 6.93
CA LEU A 393 20.31 -8.71 5.96
C LEU A 393 20.52 -8.22 4.52
N LEU A 394 20.37 -6.92 4.26
CA LEU A 394 20.64 -6.33 2.95
C LEU A 394 22.08 -6.61 2.48
N LYS A 395 23.06 -6.48 3.38
CA LYS A 395 24.46 -6.78 3.08
C LYS A 395 24.63 -8.23 2.62
N THR A 396 24.10 -9.19 3.39
CA THR A 396 24.20 -10.62 3.06
C THR A 396 23.52 -10.94 1.73
N ILE A 397 22.33 -10.38 1.49
CA ILE A 397 21.59 -10.56 0.23
C ILE A 397 22.39 -10.02 -0.95
N PHE A 398 22.93 -8.80 -0.85
CA PHE A 398 23.70 -8.18 -1.93
C PHE A 398 25.01 -8.89 -2.23
N LEU A 399 25.71 -9.40 -1.21
CA LEU A 399 26.89 -10.24 -1.39
C LEU A 399 26.52 -11.54 -2.12
N SER A 400 25.47 -12.23 -1.67
CA SER A 400 25.04 -13.50 -2.28
C SER A 400 24.52 -13.36 -3.71
N SER A 401 23.94 -12.19 -4.06
CA SER A 401 23.54 -11.89 -5.44
C SER A 401 24.73 -11.73 -6.39
N ASN A 402 25.92 -11.36 -5.88
CA ASN A 402 27.13 -11.16 -6.67
C ASN A 402 28.05 -12.38 -6.67
N ASP A 403 27.92 -13.27 -5.68
CA ASP A 403 28.74 -14.47 -5.51
C ASP A 403 27.87 -15.71 -5.28
N ASN A 404 27.83 -16.59 -6.30
CA ASN A 404 27.05 -17.82 -6.28
C ASN A 404 27.57 -18.89 -5.29
N SER A 405 28.74 -18.70 -4.68
CA SER A 405 29.28 -19.58 -3.64
C SER A 405 28.68 -19.32 -2.25
N ILE A 406 28.04 -18.17 -2.07
CA ILE A 406 27.39 -17.81 -0.81
C ILE A 406 26.02 -18.48 -0.75
N ASP A 407 25.89 -19.48 0.14
CA ASP A 407 24.60 -20.05 0.48
C ASP A 407 23.86 -19.12 1.45
N LEU A 408 23.00 -18.30 0.87
CA LEU A 408 22.16 -17.35 1.58
C LEU A 408 21.22 -18.04 2.58
N THR A 409 20.76 -19.25 2.26
CA THR A 409 19.79 -19.98 3.08
C THR A 409 20.42 -20.46 4.37
N SER A 410 21.63 -21.02 4.28
CA SER A 410 22.43 -21.44 5.43
C SER A 410 22.88 -20.26 6.30
N GLN A 411 23.28 -19.13 5.71
CA GLN A 411 23.73 -17.96 6.47
C GLN A 411 22.61 -17.26 7.24
N ILE A 412 21.38 -17.31 6.72
CA ILE A 412 20.22 -16.62 7.30
C ILE A 412 19.33 -17.58 8.11
N GLY A 413 19.39 -18.89 7.86
CA GLY A 413 18.55 -19.89 8.52
C GLY A 413 17.13 -19.98 7.95
N ILE A 414 16.94 -19.69 6.66
CA ILE A 414 15.66 -19.82 5.95
C ILE A 414 15.58 -21.12 5.14
N PRO A 415 14.38 -21.65 4.84
CA PRO A 415 14.22 -22.79 3.92
C PRO A 415 14.91 -22.54 2.57
N SER A 416 15.30 -23.63 1.89
CA SER A 416 15.97 -23.53 0.58
C SER A 416 15.18 -22.62 -0.35
N ILE A 417 15.84 -21.64 -0.95
CA ILE A 417 15.29 -20.80 -2.04
C ILE A 417 15.74 -21.30 -3.42
N TYR A 418 16.62 -22.31 -3.46
CA TYR A 418 17.29 -22.80 -4.68
C TYR A 418 16.63 -24.05 -5.26
N SER A 419 15.91 -24.81 -4.44
CA SER A 419 15.27 -26.05 -4.86
C SER A 419 13.97 -26.32 -4.11
N VAL A 420 13.12 -27.15 -4.71
CA VAL A 420 11.88 -27.65 -4.10
C VAL A 420 11.77 -29.15 -4.34
N ASP A 421 11.62 -29.92 -3.27
CA ASP A 421 11.41 -31.37 -3.35
C ASP A 421 9.94 -31.73 -3.54
N TYR A 422 9.68 -32.85 -4.23
CA TYR A 422 8.32 -33.36 -4.43
C TYR A 422 7.57 -33.55 -3.10
N LYS A 423 8.26 -34.05 -2.06
CA LYS A 423 7.66 -34.28 -0.74
C LYS A 423 7.18 -32.98 -0.08
N TYR A 424 7.85 -31.86 -0.35
CA TYR A 424 7.44 -30.55 0.16
C TYR A 424 6.17 -30.02 -0.52
N LEU A 425 5.90 -30.47 -1.74
CA LEU A 425 4.71 -30.09 -2.52
C LEU A 425 3.53 -31.04 -2.34
N ALA A 426 3.78 -32.27 -1.92
CA ALA A 426 2.76 -33.30 -1.84
C ALA A 426 1.91 -33.14 -0.58
N ASP A 427 0.60 -33.35 -0.71
CA ASP A 427 -0.32 -33.49 0.41
C ASP A 427 -0.11 -34.83 1.14
N ASP A 428 -0.87 -35.05 2.21
CA ASP A 428 -0.81 -36.27 3.04
C ASP A 428 -1.13 -37.56 2.26
N SER A 429 -1.78 -37.43 1.09
CA SER A 429 -2.07 -38.54 0.17
C SER A 429 -0.99 -38.73 -0.91
N GLY A 430 0.13 -38.01 -0.81
CA GLY A 430 1.24 -38.05 -1.75
C GLY A 430 0.92 -37.42 -3.11
N ARG A 431 -0.03 -36.48 -3.17
CA ARG A 431 -0.45 -35.80 -4.41
C ARG A 431 0.03 -34.36 -4.41
N VAL A 432 0.52 -33.89 -5.54
CA VAL A 432 0.74 -32.45 -5.76
C VAL A 432 -0.50 -31.86 -6.42
N ILE A 433 -1.18 -30.95 -5.72
CA ILE A 433 -2.35 -30.25 -6.22
C ILE A 433 -1.93 -28.89 -6.79
N GLN A 434 -2.36 -28.59 -8.02
CA GLN A 434 -2.13 -27.30 -8.64
C GLN A 434 -3.45 -26.62 -9.01
N GLN A 435 -3.52 -25.31 -8.82
CA GLN A 435 -4.63 -24.47 -9.28
C GLN A 435 -4.12 -23.44 -10.28
N VAL A 436 -4.76 -23.38 -11.45
CA VAL A 436 -4.41 -22.45 -12.54
C VAL A 436 -5.58 -21.51 -12.79
N PHE A 437 -5.35 -20.22 -12.58
CA PHE A 437 -6.33 -19.16 -12.79
C PHE A 437 -6.22 -18.62 -14.22
N PHE A 438 -7.28 -18.80 -15.01
CA PHE A 438 -7.46 -18.19 -16.33
C PHE A 438 -8.58 -17.16 -16.32
N TYR A 439 -8.48 -16.16 -17.20
CA TYR A 439 -9.47 -15.08 -17.33
C TYR A 439 -10.11 -15.09 -18.71
N GLY A 440 -11.34 -14.62 -18.78
CA GLY A 440 -12.23 -14.68 -19.93
C GLY A 440 -12.03 -13.61 -21.01
N ASP A 441 -10.94 -12.86 -20.92
CA ASP A 441 -10.53 -11.85 -21.90
C ASP A 441 -10.00 -12.51 -23.19
N GLN A 442 -9.60 -11.69 -24.16
CA GLN A 442 -9.10 -12.20 -25.45
C GLN A 442 -7.83 -13.02 -25.27
N ASP A 443 -6.90 -12.59 -24.41
CA ASP A 443 -5.64 -13.31 -24.15
C ASP A 443 -5.91 -14.67 -23.50
N GLY A 444 -6.68 -14.73 -22.42
CA GLY A 444 -6.95 -15.98 -21.71
C GLY A 444 -7.66 -17.01 -22.59
N LYS A 445 -8.60 -16.58 -23.44
CA LYS A 445 -9.24 -17.46 -24.45
C LYS A 445 -8.26 -17.97 -25.50
N ALA A 446 -7.31 -17.13 -25.95
CA ALA A 446 -6.31 -17.51 -26.94
C ALA A 446 -5.25 -18.46 -26.37
N GLN A 447 -4.84 -18.26 -25.11
CA GLN A 447 -3.76 -19.01 -24.46
C GLN A 447 -4.21 -20.34 -23.86
N PHE A 448 -5.47 -20.47 -23.45
CA PHE A 448 -5.98 -21.67 -22.78
C PHE A 448 -5.85 -22.97 -23.61
N PRO A 449 -6.22 -23.01 -24.92
CA PRO A 449 -6.05 -24.22 -25.72
C PRO A 449 -4.58 -24.66 -25.79
N GLN A 450 -3.65 -23.71 -25.91
CA GLN A 450 -2.21 -24.01 -25.97
C GLN A 450 -1.70 -24.59 -24.65
N PHE A 451 -2.22 -24.11 -23.52
CA PHE A 451 -1.94 -24.67 -22.21
C PHE A 451 -2.40 -26.12 -22.11
N VAL A 452 -3.66 -26.43 -22.46
CA VAL A 452 -4.17 -27.82 -22.40
C VAL A 452 -3.41 -28.74 -23.36
N ASN A 453 -3.09 -28.26 -24.57
CA ASN A 453 -2.33 -29.03 -25.56
C ASN A 453 -0.88 -29.33 -25.16
N SER A 454 -0.37 -28.71 -24.09
CA SER A 454 0.97 -29.01 -23.58
C SER A 454 1.06 -30.32 -22.81
N PHE A 455 -0.09 -30.94 -22.50
CA PHE A 455 -0.17 -32.20 -21.74
C PHE A 455 -0.41 -33.37 -22.68
N SER A 456 0.61 -34.21 -22.86
CA SER A 456 0.54 -35.40 -23.71
C SER A 456 -0.48 -36.42 -23.16
N PRO A 457 -1.42 -36.94 -23.97
CA PRO A 457 -2.36 -37.98 -23.54
C PRO A 457 -1.70 -39.30 -23.10
N LYS A 458 -0.42 -39.51 -23.45
CA LYS A 458 0.36 -40.68 -23.00
C LYS A 458 0.77 -40.59 -21.53
N GLU A 459 0.89 -39.36 -21.01
CA GLU A 459 1.41 -39.08 -19.67
C GLU A 459 0.34 -38.44 -18.77
N TRP A 460 -0.74 -37.93 -19.35
CA TRP A 460 -1.76 -37.16 -18.65
C TRP A 460 -3.17 -37.56 -19.10
N LYS A 461 -4.08 -37.64 -18.13
CA LYS A 461 -5.52 -37.77 -18.35
C LYS A 461 -6.18 -36.40 -18.22
N ILE A 462 -6.84 -35.96 -19.28
CA ILE A 462 -7.54 -34.67 -19.35
C ILE A 462 -9.05 -34.93 -19.31
N LYS A 463 -9.77 -34.27 -18.39
CA LYS A 463 -11.23 -34.34 -18.28
C LYS A 463 -11.81 -32.93 -18.20
N TYR A 464 -12.65 -32.57 -19.17
CA TYR A 464 -13.41 -31.33 -19.13
C TYR A 464 -14.63 -31.47 -18.23
N GLN A 465 -14.83 -30.46 -17.39
CA GLN A 465 -16.04 -30.24 -16.62
C GLN A 465 -16.75 -29.00 -17.17
N LYS A 466 -17.89 -28.63 -16.57
CA LYS A 466 -18.67 -27.46 -17.01
C LYS A 466 -17.87 -26.14 -16.93
N GLU A 467 -17.07 -25.98 -15.88
CA GLU A 467 -16.43 -24.70 -15.53
C GLU A 467 -14.91 -24.78 -15.39
N TRP A 468 -14.33 -25.99 -15.40
CA TRP A 468 -12.88 -26.20 -15.32
C TRP A 468 -12.46 -27.47 -16.07
N VAL A 469 -11.16 -27.64 -16.24
CA VAL A 469 -10.53 -28.88 -16.72
C VAL A 469 -9.70 -29.50 -15.60
N GLU A 470 -9.78 -30.83 -15.49
CA GLU A 470 -8.92 -31.64 -14.63
C GLU A 470 -7.84 -32.30 -15.48
N ILE A 471 -6.57 -32.12 -15.12
CA ILE A 471 -5.42 -32.71 -15.81
C ILE A 471 -4.62 -33.50 -14.78
N LYS A 472 -4.60 -34.83 -14.89
CA LYS A 472 -3.99 -35.71 -13.88
C LYS A 472 -2.88 -36.56 -14.50
N SER A 473 -1.71 -36.60 -13.86
CA SER A 473 -0.61 -37.44 -14.33
C SER A 473 -0.99 -38.92 -14.29
N LEU A 474 -0.47 -39.66 -15.27
CA LEU A 474 -0.52 -41.13 -15.38
C LEU A 474 0.77 -41.78 -14.88
N THR A 475 1.72 -40.97 -14.38
CA THR A 475 3.00 -41.43 -13.84
C THR A 475 2.87 -41.89 -12.38
N ALA A 476 3.92 -42.53 -11.85
CA ALA A 476 3.94 -43.02 -10.47
C ALA A 476 3.76 -41.90 -9.42
N LYS A 477 4.17 -40.66 -9.76
CA LYS A 477 3.99 -39.49 -8.91
C LYS A 477 2.72 -38.74 -9.32
N ARG A 478 1.80 -38.56 -8.37
CA ARG A 478 0.47 -38.00 -8.62
C ARG A 478 0.56 -36.48 -8.68
N VAL A 479 0.24 -35.90 -9.83
CA VAL A 479 0.15 -34.46 -10.05
C VAL A 479 -1.22 -34.16 -10.63
N TRP A 480 -2.02 -33.38 -9.90
CA TRP A 480 -3.39 -33.05 -10.28
C TRP A 480 -3.51 -31.54 -10.46
N ILE A 481 -3.82 -31.13 -11.69
CA ILE A 481 -3.92 -29.74 -12.09
C ILE A 481 -5.39 -29.43 -12.35
N TYR A 482 -5.87 -28.35 -11.75
CA TYR A 482 -7.21 -27.84 -11.93
C TYR A 482 -7.13 -26.43 -12.52
N ALA A 483 -7.64 -26.26 -13.73
CA ALA A 483 -7.64 -24.97 -14.42
C ALA A 483 -9.08 -24.56 -14.76
N ASN A 484 -9.52 -23.39 -14.31
CA ASN A 484 -10.84 -22.89 -14.70
C ASN A 484 -10.87 -22.58 -16.20
N LEU A 485 -12.04 -22.74 -16.82
CA LEU A 485 -12.23 -22.33 -18.22
C LEU A 485 -12.25 -20.80 -18.30
N PRO A 486 -11.67 -20.18 -19.35
CA PRO A 486 -11.75 -18.73 -19.60
C PRO A 486 -13.13 -18.35 -20.17
N LEU A 487 -14.18 -18.56 -19.36
CA LEU A 487 -15.56 -18.23 -19.72
C LEU A 487 -15.75 -16.70 -19.85
N ASN A 488 -16.87 -16.24 -20.42
CA ASN A 488 -17.05 -14.81 -20.75
C ASN A 488 -16.85 -13.87 -19.52
N ASN A 489 -15.83 -13.00 -19.61
CA ASN A 489 -15.46 -12.05 -18.56
C ASN A 489 -16.46 -10.88 -18.39
N ASP A 490 -17.04 -10.36 -19.48
CA ASP A 490 -18.06 -9.29 -19.43
C ASP A 490 -19.30 -9.72 -18.65
N LYS A 491 -19.56 -11.04 -18.61
CA LYS A 491 -20.64 -11.67 -17.84
C LYS A 491 -20.19 -12.22 -16.48
N ASN A 492 -18.94 -11.99 -16.08
CA ASN A 492 -18.30 -12.52 -14.86
C ASN A 492 -18.38 -14.06 -14.72
N LEU A 493 -18.41 -14.79 -15.85
CA LEU A 493 -18.55 -16.25 -15.82
C LEU A 493 -17.24 -16.96 -15.47
N ASP A 494 -16.10 -16.40 -15.89
CA ASP A 494 -14.77 -16.86 -15.48
C ASP A 494 -14.55 -16.69 -13.98
N ASP A 495 -14.95 -15.53 -13.45
CA ASP A 495 -14.89 -15.21 -12.03
C ASP A 495 -15.69 -16.21 -11.19
N THR A 496 -16.91 -16.50 -11.64
CA THR A 496 -17.79 -17.51 -11.03
C THR A 496 -17.17 -18.90 -11.09
N ALA A 497 -16.58 -19.28 -12.23
CA ALA A 497 -15.89 -20.56 -12.39
C ALA A 497 -14.69 -20.72 -11.45
N GLN A 498 -13.92 -19.65 -11.23
CA GLN A 498 -12.80 -19.64 -10.27
C GLN A 498 -13.30 -19.88 -8.84
N ILE A 499 -14.37 -19.19 -8.43
CA ILE A 499 -14.97 -19.36 -7.09
C ILE A 499 -15.51 -20.79 -6.91
N HIS A 500 -16.22 -21.32 -7.91
CA HIS A 500 -16.74 -22.68 -7.86
C HIS A 500 -15.64 -23.72 -7.80
N LEU A 501 -14.54 -23.53 -8.55
CA LEU A 501 -13.39 -24.40 -8.49
C LEU A 501 -12.74 -24.36 -7.10
N SER A 502 -12.49 -23.18 -6.52
CA SER A 502 -11.93 -23.09 -5.15
C SER A 502 -12.81 -23.79 -4.12
N ARG A 503 -14.15 -23.67 -4.21
CA ARG A 503 -15.08 -24.40 -3.35
C ARG A 503 -15.02 -25.91 -3.56
N TYR A 504 -14.89 -26.36 -4.81
CA TYR A 504 -14.72 -27.77 -5.14
C TYR A 504 -13.43 -28.33 -4.54
N LEU A 505 -12.30 -27.60 -4.65
CA LEU A 505 -11.03 -28.00 -4.07
C LEU A 505 -11.13 -28.11 -2.55
N ALA A 506 -11.67 -27.09 -1.87
CA ALA A 506 -11.88 -27.10 -0.42
C ALA A 506 -12.81 -28.25 0.04
N LYS A 507 -13.91 -28.49 -0.68
CA LYS A 507 -14.85 -29.59 -0.34
C LYS A 507 -14.21 -30.98 -0.43
N ASN A 508 -13.20 -31.15 -1.29
CA ASN A 508 -12.50 -32.41 -1.48
C ASN A 508 -11.17 -32.49 -0.70
N ASP A 509 -10.90 -31.52 0.18
CA ASP A 509 -9.65 -31.46 0.95
C ASP A 509 -8.41 -31.41 0.03
N PHE A 510 -8.52 -30.69 -1.08
CA PHE A 510 -7.43 -30.46 -2.02
C PHE A 510 -6.82 -29.09 -1.77
N HIS A 511 -5.62 -29.07 -1.20
CA HIS A 511 -4.84 -27.87 -0.88
C HIS A 511 -3.82 -27.60 -1.99
N PRO A 512 -4.00 -26.57 -2.84
CA PRO A 512 -3.06 -26.29 -3.92
C PRO A 512 -1.71 -25.83 -3.40
N SER A 513 -0.69 -26.68 -3.54
CA SER A 513 0.70 -26.31 -3.24
C SER A 513 1.37 -25.56 -4.40
N VAL A 514 0.79 -25.61 -5.59
CA VAL A 514 1.22 -24.81 -6.75
C VAL A 514 0.06 -23.95 -7.26
N VAL A 515 0.29 -22.64 -7.36
CA VAL A 515 -0.68 -21.68 -7.90
C VAL A 515 -0.10 -21.02 -9.13
N VAL A 516 -0.87 -20.94 -10.20
CA VAL A 516 -0.46 -20.30 -11.46
C VAL A 516 -1.47 -19.23 -11.83
N HIS A 517 -1.00 -18.01 -12.03
CA HIS A 517 -1.79 -16.90 -12.56
C HIS A 517 -1.54 -16.74 -14.07
N ARG A 518 -2.59 -16.97 -14.88
CA ARG A 518 -2.62 -16.75 -16.34
C ARG A 518 -3.65 -15.69 -16.70
N GLY A 519 -3.34 -14.44 -16.35
CA GLY A 519 -4.09 -13.26 -16.76
C GLY A 519 -3.21 -12.04 -16.92
N HIS A 520 -3.82 -10.90 -17.27
CA HIS A 520 -3.17 -9.60 -17.18
C HIS A 520 -2.93 -9.14 -15.74
N SER A 521 -2.02 -8.19 -15.55
CA SER A 521 -1.60 -7.66 -14.25
C SER A 521 -2.76 -7.14 -13.40
N TYR A 522 -3.79 -6.55 -14.03
CA TYR A 522 -4.96 -6.02 -13.33
C TYR A 522 -5.89 -7.11 -12.78
N TRP A 523 -5.72 -8.37 -13.19
CA TRP A 523 -6.42 -9.51 -12.60
C TRP A 523 -5.69 -10.11 -11.40
N LEU A 524 -4.39 -9.85 -11.25
CA LEU A 524 -3.54 -10.45 -10.23
C LEU A 524 -4.06 -10.24 -8.80
N PRO A 525 -4.55 -9.06 -8.38
CA PRO A 525 -5.13 -8.88 -7.05
C PRO A 525 -6.23 -9.90 -6.75
N ARG A 526 -7.10 -10.21 -7.73
CA ARG A 526 -8.16 -11.23 -7.57
C ARG A 526 -7.61 -12.64 -7.40
N THR A 527 -6.49 -12.98 -8.05
CA THR A 527 -5.83 -14.28 -7.82
C THR A 527 -5.24 -14.33 -6.41
N ILE A 528 -4.57 -13.27 -5.97
CA ILE A 528 -3.95 -13.20 -4.63
C ILE A 528 -5.01 -13.34 -3.52
N ASP A 529 -6.19 -12.75 -3.71
CA ASP A 529 -7.30 -12.88 -2.76
C ASP A 529 -7.92 -14.30 -2.72
N ARG A 530 -7.73 -15.09 -3.78
CA ARG A 530 -8.36 -16.41 -3.96
C ARG A 530 -7.43 -17.59 -3.70
N MET A 531 -6.13 -17.37 -3.74
CA MET A 531 -5.14 -18.42 -3.53
C MET A 531 -5.09 -18.84 -2.06
N ALA A 532 -4.78 -20.12 -1.83
CA ALA A 532 -4.61 -20.65 -0.48
C ALA A 532 -3.33 -20.07 0.17
N GLY A 533 -3.40 -19.77 1.48
CA GLY A 533 -2.30 -19.17 2.25
C GLY A 533 -1.09 -20.09 2.46
N ASP A 534 -1.13 -21.33 2.00
CA ASP A 534 -0.09 -22.34 2.15
C ASP A 534 0.56 -22.75 0.83
N ALA A 535 0.28 -22.02 -0.27
CA ALA A 535 0.91 -22.28 -1.57
C ALA A 535 2.45 -22.21 -1.47
N LYS A 536 3.11 -23.21 -2.07
CA LYS A 536 4.57 -23.41 -2.01
C LYS A 536 5.29 -22.94 -3.26
N ILE A 537 4.65 -23.02 -4.42
CA ILE A 537 5.14 -22.44 -5.67
C ILE A 537 4.05 -21.55 -6.26
N ILE A 538 4.43 -20.34 -6.66
CA ILE A 538 3.52 -19.38 -7.28
C ILE A 538 4.15 -18.91 -8.60
N VAL A 539 3.43 -19.08 -9.71
CA VAL A 539 3.88 -18.64 -11.03
C VAL A 539 3.01 -17.48 -11.49
N LEU A 540 3.58 -16.28 -11.50
CA LEU A 540 2.94 -15.05 -11.93
C LEU A 540 3.31 -14.77 -13.39
N GLY A 541 2.53 -15.35 -14.31
CA GLY A 541 2.74 -15.17 -15.75
C GLY A 541 2.20 -13.86 -16.30
N SER A 542 1.67 -12.97 -15.45
CA SER A 542 1.15 -11.65 -15.81
C SER A 542 2.25 -10.61 -15.83
N CYS A 543 2.03 -9.52 -16.58
CA CYS A 543 2.86 -8.32 -16.52
C CYS A 543 3.03 -7.82 -15.08
N GLY A 544 4.21 -7.30 -14.72
CA GLY A 544 4.45 -6.66 -13.42
C GLY A 544 4.15 -7.51 -12.19
N GLY A 545 4.09 -8.86 -12.31
CA GLY A 545 3.81 -9.75 -11.17
C GLY A 545 4.78 -9.55 -9.99
N TYR A 546 5.99 -9.06 -10.28
CA TYR A 546 7.01 -8.68 -9.30
C TYR A 546 6.51 -7.63 -8.28
N GLN A 547 5.56 -6.77 -8.64
CA GLN A 547 5.11 -5.67 -7.79
C GLN A 547 4.29 -6.13 -6.58
N ASN A 548 3.80 -7.38 -6.61
CA ASN A 548 2.93 -7.93 -5.59
C ASN A 548 3.64 -8.94 -4.68
N LEU A 549 4.98 -9.04 -4.76
CA LEU A 549 5.76 -10.00 -3.98
C LEU A 549 5.52 -9.84 -2.47
N SER A 550 5.51 -8.61 -1.95
CA SER A 550 5.27 -8.35 -0.53
C SER A 550 3.90 -8.86 -0.07
N GLN A 551 2.84 -8.60 -0.85
CA GLN A 551 1.49 -9.07 -0.52
C GLN A 551 1.41 -10.60 -0.56
N ILE A 552 2.03 -11.23 -1.57
CA ILE A 552 2.05 -12.68 -1.71
C ILE A 552 2.83 -13.34 -0.58
N ILE A 553 3.98 -12.80 -0.19
CA ILE A 553 4.80 -13.36 0.90
C ILE A 553 4.11 -13.19 2.27
N ASN A 554 3.35 -12.11 2.47
CA ASN A 554 2.53 -11.98 3.68
C ASN A 554 1.48 -13.09 3.79
N ASN A 555 0.90 -13.51 2.66
CA ASN A 555 -0.08 -14.60 2.63
C ASN A 555 0.58 -15.99 2.63
N CYS A 556 1.69 -16.15 1.91
CA CYS A 556 2.43 -17.40 1.73
C CYS A 556 3.93 -17.20 2.00
N PRO A 557 4.36 -17.16 3.28
CA PRO A 557 5.72 -16.82 3.67
C PRO A 557 6.78 -17.73 3.05
N ASP A 558 6.47 -19.01 2.82
CA ASP A 558 7.42 -19.97 2.26
C ASP A 558 7.36 -20.10 0.74
N ALA A 559 6.52 -19.33 0.04
CA ALA A 559 6.32 -19.51 -1.39
C ALA A 559 7.58 -19.21 -2.22
N HIS A 560 7.86 -20.07 -3.20
CA HIS A 560 8.79 -19.81 -4.28
C HIS A 560 8.04 -19.14 -5.42
N ILE A 561 8.43 -17.91 -5.75
CA ILE A 561 7.69 -17.09 -6.71
C ILE A 561 8.46 -16.97 -8.02
N ILE A 562 7.87 -17.40 -9.12
CA ILE A 562 8.30 -16.97 -10.45
C ILE A 562 7.48 -15.74 -10.81
N SER A 563 8.14 -14.64 -11.16
CA SER A 563 7.47 -13.38 -11.49
C SER A 563 8.02 -12.75 -12.76
N THR A 564 7.33 -11.73 -13.28
CA THR A 564 7.83 -10.89 -14.37
C THR A 564 7.90 -9.44 -13.93
N LYS A 565 8.96 -8.72 -14.33
CA LYS A 565 9.07 -7.28 -14.12
C LYS A 565 8.22 -6.51 -15.12
N GLU A 566 8.26 -6.92 -16.38
CA GLU A 566 7.62 -6.19 -17.48
C GLU A 566 6.40 -6.93 -18.05
N ILE A 567 6.53 -7.58 -19.20
CA ILE A 567 5.40 -8.19 -19.92
C ILE A 567 5.50 -9.71 -19.85
N GLY A 568 4.50 -10.33 -19.26
CA GLY A 568 4.31 -11.78 -19.35
C GLY A 568 3.87 -12.19 -20.75
N LYS A 569 4.63 -13.06 -21.41
CA LYS A 569 4.30 -13.64 -22.72
C LYS A 569 3.86 -15.10 -22.59
N GLY A 570 2.75 -15.45 -23.24
CA GLY A 570 2.23 -16.81 -23.27
C GLY A 570 3.25 -17.85 -23.77
N ASP A 571 4.01 -17.48 -24.81
CA ASP A 571 5.06 -18.31 -25.40
C ASP A 571 6.28 -18.54 -24.49
N ILE A 572 6.44 -17.74 -23.43
CA ILE A 572 7.46 -17.93 -22.40
C ILE A 572 6.89 -18.70 -21.20
N ASN A 573 5.69 -18.31 -20.77
CA ASN A 573 4.99 -18.96 -19.68
C ASN A 573 4.75 -20.45 -19.95
N ARG A 574 4.46 -20.83 -21.20
CA ARG A 574 4.20 -22.24 -21.57
C ARG A 574 5.45 -23.13 -21.33
N PRO A 575 6.64 -22.84 -21.88
CA PRO A 575 7.86 -23.59 -21.56
C PRO A 575 8.19 -23.66 -20.05
N ILE A 576 7.98 -22.58 -19.29
CA ILE A 576 8.14 -22.56 -17.83
C ILE A 576 7.24 -23.61 -17.18
N LEU A 577 5.93 -23.58 -17.49
CA LEU A 577 4.95 -24.50 -16.92
C LEU A 577 5.21 -25.94 -17.36
N ASN A 578 5.65 -26.15 -18.61
CA ASN A 578 5.96 -27.48 -19.11
C ASN A 578 7.14 -28.10 -18.38
N TYR A 579 8.24 -27.34 -18.22
CA TYR A 579 9.41 -27.80 -17.46
C TYR A 579 9.03 -28.14 -16.01
N LEU A 580 8.27 -27.25 -15.36
CA LEU A 580 7.81 -27.42 -13.99
C LEU A 580 6.96 -28.70 -13.84
N ASN A 581 5.94 -28.86 -14.68
CA ASN A 581 5.04 -30.00 -14.62
C ASN A 581 5.74 -31.33 -14.94
N GLN A 582 6.64 -31.35 -15.92
CA GLN A 582 7.43 -32.55 -16.25
C GLN A 582 8.36 -32.95 -15.10
N THR A 583 9.03 -31.97 -14.47
CA THR A 583 9.95 -32.23 -13.35
C THR A 583 9.19 -32.79 -12.14
N ILE A 584 8.06 -32.19 -11.78
CA ILE A 584 7.23 -32.64 -10.66
C ILE A 584 6.62 -34.02 -10.96
N ALA A 585 6.08 -34.24 -12.17
CA ALA A 585 5.50 -35.53 -12.55
C ALA A 585 6.51 -36.68 -12.64
N ALA A 586 7.79 -36.36 -12.88
CA ALA A 586 8.91 -37.30 -12.78
C ALA A 586 9.38 -37.57 -11.34
N GLY A 587 8.86 -36.83 -10.35
CA GLY A 587 9.27 -36.95 -8.95
C GLY A 587 10.67 -36.43 -8.64
N LYS A 588 11.26 -35.65 -9.55
CA LYS A 588 12.59 -35.09 -9.39
C LYS A 588 12.52 -33.82 -8.52
N THR A 589 13.59 -33.54 -7.78
CA THR A 589 13.79 -32.25 -7.13
C THR A 589 13.83 -31.15 -8.19
N LEU A 590 13.02 -30.11 -8.01
CA LEU A 590 13.02 -28.95 -8.87
C LEU A 590 14.15 -28.02 -8.44
N VAL A 591 15.21 -27.93 -9.24
CA VAL A 591 16.34 -27.01 -9.00
C VAL A 591 16.17 -25.78 -9.87
N TRP A 592 15.97 -24.60 -9.25
CA TRP A 592 15.62 -23.39 -9.99
C TRP A 592 16.73 -22.93 -10.94
N LYS A 593 18.00 -23.08 -10.54
CA LYS A 593 19.16 -22.72 -11.38
C LYS A 593 19.21 -23.58 -12.65
N ASP A 594 18.95 -24.88 -12.54
CA ASP A 594 18.97 -25.82 -13.68
C ASP A 594 17.80 -25.55 -14.64
N MET A 595 16.61 -25.30 -14.09
CA MET A 595 15.45 -24.86 -14.85
C MET A 595 15.76 -23.56 -15.62
N TRP A 596 16.31 -22.55 -14.95
CA TRP A 596 16.62 -21.26 -15.59
C TRP A 596 17.70 -21.38 -16.65
N ALA A 597 18.75 -22.17 -16.42
CA ALA A 597 19.79 -22.42 -17.41
C ALA A 597 19.22 -23.12 -18.66
N SER A 598 18.36 -24.12 -18.46
CA SER A 598 17.71 -24.85 -19.56
C SER A 598 16.80 -23.94 -20.40
N LEU A 599 15.96 -23.14 -19.74
CA LEU A 599 15.05 -22.19 -20.40
C LEU A 599 15.81 -21.03 -21.06
N THR A 600 16.87 -20.54 -20.44
CA THR A 600 17.73 -19.49 -21.03
C THR A 600 18.35 -19.99 -22.33
N LYS A 601 18.89 -21.22 -22.34
CA LYS A 601 19.43 -21.83 -23.57
C LYS A 601 18.35 -21.92 -24.66
N LEU A 602 17.13 -22.33 -24.31
CA LEU A 602 16.01 -22.40 -25.24
C LEU A 602 15.69 -21.02 -25.84
N PHE A 603 15.44 -20.00 -25.01
CA PHE A 603 15.01 -18.68 -25.50
C PHE A 603 16.12 -17.89 -26.18
N TYR A 604 17.39 -18.09 -25.80
CA TYR A 604 18.52 -17.40 -26.45
C TYR A 604 18.82 -17.92 -27.85
N THR A 605 18.36 -19.14 -28.19
CA THR A 605 18.41 -19.68 -29.55
C THR A 605 17.30 -19.14 -30.47
N ASP A 606 16.30 -18.44 -29.92
CA ASP A 606 15.24 -17.82 -30.71
C ASP A 606 15.80 -16.68 -31.57
N VAL A 607 15.44 -16.66 -32.85
CA VAL A 607 15.85 -15.63 -33.81
C VAL A 607 15.24 -14.27 -33.49
N ASN A 608 14.09 -14.24 -32.81
CA ASN A 608 13.40 -13.01 -32.44
C ASN A 608 14.01 -12.39 -31.19
N LYS A 609 14.71 -11.27 -31.37
CA LYS A 609 15.32 -10.52 -30.26
C LYS A 609 14.32 -10.14 -29.16
N SER A 610 13.06 -9.85 -29.51
CA SER A 610 12.02 -9.50 -28.53
C SER A 610 11.61 -10.65 -27.63
N MET A 611 11.85 -11.91 -28.03
CA MET A 611 11.64 -13.08 -27.15
C MET A 611 12.72 -13.18 -26.09
N ARG A 612 13.98 -12.93 -26.48
CA ARG A 612 15.11 -12.86 -25.52
C ARG A 612 14.92 -11.74 -24.51
N GLU A 613 14.60 -10.55 -25.01
CA GLU A 613 14.36 -9.37 -24.15
C GLU A 613 13.20 -9.64 -23.17
N SER A 614 12.11 -10.27 -23.61
CA SER A 614 11.00 -10.63 -22.70
C SER A 614 11.33 -11.76 -21.74
N TRP A 615 12.23 -12.69 -22.07
CA TRP A 615 12.69 -13.72 -21.13
C TRP A 615 13.56 -13.11 -20.03
N ASP A 616 14.40 -12.13 -20.37
CA ASP A 616 15.25 -11.43 -19.40
C ASP A 616 14.42 -10.66 -18.33
N ASP A 617 13.13 -10.41 -18.59
CA ASP A 617 12.19 -9.81 -17.63
C ASP A 617 11.62 -10.81 -16.60
N TYR A 618 11.79 -12.12 -16.80
CA TYR A 618 11.35 -13.14 -15.85
C TYR A 618 12.36 -13.30 -14.72
N VAL A 619 11.86 -13.29 -13.48
CA VAL A 619 12.66 -13.38 -12.27
C VAL A 619 12.41 -14.73 -11.60
N PRO A 620 13.46 -15.57 -11.41
CA PRO A 620 13.34 -16.81 -10.67
C PRO A 620 13.24 -16.58 -9.16
N PRO A 621 12.77 -17.57 -8.38
CA PRO A 621 12.61 -17.45 -6.93
C PRO A 621 13.87 -16.96 -6.19
N TYR A 622 15.04 -17.50 -6.55
CA TYR A 622 16.32 -17.14 -5.92
C TYR A 622 16.85 -15.74 -6.29
N LYS A 623 16.16 -15.01 -7.18
CA LYS A 623 16.48 -13.62 -7.54
C LYS A 623 15.44 -12.60 -7.05
N ASN A 624 14.38 -13.04 -6.35
CA ASN A 624 13.41 -12.12 -5.74
C ASN A 624 13.95 -11.60 -4.39
N LEU A 625 14.87 -10.64 -4.45
CA LEU A 625 15.64 -10.20 -3.29
C LEU A 625 14.78 -9.62 -2.16
N GLY A 626 13.69 -8.90 -2.48
CA GLY A 626 12.73 -8.40 -1.50
C GLY A 626 11.93 -9.50 -0.81
N ALA A 627 11.47 -10.51 -1.56
CA ALA A 627 10.81 -11.68 -0.97
C ALA A 627 11.76 -12.43 -0.02
N ILE A 628 13.02 -12.61 -0.43
CA ILE A 628 14.05 -13.21 0.42
C ILE A 628 14.31 -12.36 1.67
N PHE A 629 14.36 -11.03 1.54
CA PHE A 629 14.51 -10.12 2.67
C PHE A 629 13.39 -10.25 3.68
N ILE A 630 12.12 -10.29 3.25
CA ILE A 630 10.96 -10.45 4.15
C ILE A 630 11.06 -11.78 4.91
N LYS A 631 11.33 -12.89 4.20
CA LYS A 631 11.51 -14.22 4.83
C LYS A 631 12.61 -14.21 5.88
N ALA A 632 13.76 -13.64 5.51
CA ALA A 632 14.93 -13.52 6.38
C ALA A 632 14.66 -12.68 7.63
N TYR A 633 13.96 -11.56 7.46
CA TYR A 633 13.62 -10.65 8.54
C TYR A 633 12.65 -11.30 9.52
N ASN A 634 11.55 -11.88 9.03
CA ASN A 634 10.57 -12.57 9.86
C ASN A 634 11.23 -13.69 10.65
N LYS A 635 12.11 -14.47 10.01
CA LYS A 635 12.81 -15.56 10.69
C LYS A 635 13.71 -15.09 11.83
N LYS A 636 14.42 -13.96 11.66
CA LYS A 636 15.23 -13.38 12.74
C LYS A 636 14.36 -12.89 13.90
N MET A 637 13.21 -12.28 13.62
CA MET A 637 12.31 -11.81 14.68
C MET A 637 11.64 -12.95 15.45
N GLU A 638 11.43 -14.13 14.84
CA GLU A 638 11.01 -15.34 15.56
C GLU A 638 12.06 -15.86 16.54
N GLY A 639 13.35 -15.68 16.25
CA GLY A 639 14.46 -16.15 17.09
C GLY A 639 14.86 -15.21 18.23
N ASP A 640 14.42 -13.95 18.18
CA ASP A 640 14.64 -12.93 19.21
C ASP A 640 13.50 -12.86 20.25
N LEU A 641 12.43 -13.66 20.06
CA LEU A 641 11.30 -13.89 20.98
C LEU A 641 11.54 -15.17 21.79
#